data_AF-A0A947SD41-F1
#
_entry.id   AF-A0A947SD41-F1
#
_cell.length_a   1.000
_cell.length_b   1.000
_cell.length_c   1.000
_cell.angle_alpha   90.00
_cell.angle_beta   90.00
_cell.angle_gamma   90.00
#
_symmetry.space_group_name_H-M   'P 1'
#
loop_
_entity.id
_entity.type
_entity.pdbx_description
1 polymer ?
#
loop_
_entity_poly.entity_id
_entity_poly.type
_entity_poly.pdbx_seq_one_letter_code
_entity_poly.pdbx_strand_id
1 'polypeptide(L)'
;SELRIATKINTLDSRLTDMWKKGYLFATDIIHAYRPVNRKGKWHWSKTRQRFYMQANGFAPVLKEISYRTFDAKRGREVIIKQEILFHKYERKKVTKKVSVGDNIVEAIRNSDVALFSDEISEKVDHAPKKVRTTINYLLQNKKISKKGWFNPNQGRESWFKKGFLYYVKPEQYAKRLQLRDVIDGRKKDVSEIIHLNSEVQRRMTPKTELFEDTRSEDIMRELLAVYRDIERIEISGETFYYIRGILSSEEIEKQKVYWERNKSKKTSLHTGLGHGAEDFFQLSTDAMCSDGVFGIPEPWWEYTISQSGEKRYNVRKRRRDDPRRIHEFDRVLHCPLMPFSTKNVKDIILVFEAKYRRRMDKEYWDTFITKLKNTYEFGTNDGLVKFNVVPVVVLSWQGREDITVGDKKVSLAKYITMQGGLVLFLTEFERYLKEKTGQSIYFKKMFKEWFRGIREEKTFTQYMIDCLFGGVRPNPGKYEIKVVEKKEKKTKEPTTSIAVGNFVQPMLCQEYFGTSIEKPSFLEPKIDGIRCQIHCKDGEVKAFSRRGKDIKLKQEVIDVLKNFEAVFDGEKVADTFHLFDLLYYKGKTVIEKPYAHRRDFLERVGKKYFEGLDMIKIVPRFEVRDSDQVEELMKSIVKSGYEGIVIKEAASVYEAGRRSSFWLKKKPQRTVDLFVVSVEKDEKRTQKPWVHELACWDKGNPMVVFKHSTTEKHEVDSVLELTFIGLTKNNRLRHIREAIPRDDKTKYECNSLDDLKKIEASVSE
;
A
#
# COMPACT_ATOMS: atom_id res chain seq x y z
N SER A 1 -55.69 -48.26 -51.01
CA SER A 1 -56.36 -47.92 -49.73
C SER A 1 -55.93 -48.86 -48.61
N GLU A 2 -55.70 -50.15 -48.87
CA GLU A 2 -55.36 -51.15 -47.84
C GLU A 2 -53.96 -50.99 -47.21
N LEU A 3 -52.96 -50.48 -47.93
CA LEU A 3 -51.62 -50.16 -47.37
C LEU A 3 -51.59 -48.96 -46.40
N ARG A 4 -52.67 -48.16 -46.30
CA ARG A 4 -52.74 -47.00 -45.38
C ARG A 4 -52.84 -47.43 -43.91
N ILE A 5 -53.47 -48.57 -43.66
CA ILE A 5 -53.83 -49.00 -42.30
C ILE A 5 -52.62 -49.60 -41.58
N ALA A 6 -51.67 -50.19 -42.30
CA ALA A 6 -50.54 -50.91 -41.70
C ALA A 6 -49.30 -50.05 -41.31
N THR A 7 -49.14 -48.81 -41.82
CA THR A 7 -47.82 -48.14 -41.80
C THR A 7 -47.73 -46.79 -41.08
N LYS A 8 -48.83 -46.14 -40.66
CA LYS A 8 -48.83 -44.80 -40.02
C LYS A 8 -47.99 -43.72 -40.77
N ILE A 9 -48.04 -43.68 -42.10
CA ILE A 9 -47.36 -42.67 -42.92
C ILE A 9 -48.36 -41.68 -43.55
N ASN A 10 -48.28 -40.40 -43.17
CA ASN A 10 -49.33 -39.39 -43.41
C ASN A 10 -49.15 -38.49 -44.65
N THR A 11 -48.03 -38.54 -45.39
CA THR A 11 -47.83 -37.72 -46.62
C THR A 11 -47.22 -38.53 -47.76
N LEU A 12 -47.50 -38.12 -49.02
CA LEU A 12 -46.96 -38.74 -50.23
C LEU A 12 -45.41 -38.77 -50.22
N ASP A 13 -44.77 -37.66 -49.81
CA ASP A 13 -43.31 -37.56 -49.71
C ASP A 13 -42.69 -38.59 -48.77
N SER A 14 -43.37 -38.88 -47.66
CA SER A 14 -42.90 -39.86 -46.69
C SER A 14 -42.99 -41.29 -47.24
N ARG A 15 -44.01 -41.58 -48.06
CA ARG A 15 -44.13 -42.87 -48.78
C ARG A 15 -43.08 -43.04 -49.85
N LEU A 16 -42.86 -42.02 -50.67
CA LEU A 16 -41.82 -42.04 -51.70
C LEU A 16 -40.42 -42.21 -51.07
N THR A 17 -40.19 -41.57 -49.92
CA THR A 17 -38.97 -41.77 -49.14
C THR A 17 -38.84 -43.20 -48.60
N ASP A 18 -39.93 -43.80 -48.11
CA ASP A 18 -39.93 -45.20 -47.64
C ASP A 18 -39.69 -46.19 -48.79
N MET A 19 -40.34 -45.97 -49.94
CA MET A 19 -40.13 -46.78 -51.15
C MET A 19 -38.69 -46.68 -51.66
N TRP A 20 -38.09 -45.49 -51.61
CA TRP A 20 -36.66 -45.30 -51.93
C TRP A 20 -35.75 -46.05 -50.94
N LYS A 21 -36.04 -45.97 -49.63
CA LYS A 21 -35.30 -46.72 -48.59
C LYS A 21 -35.40 -48.23 -48.75
N LYS A 22 -36.54 -48.73 -49.22
CA LYS A 22 -36.79 -50.14 -49.50
C LYS A 22 -36.29 -50.59 -50.89
N GLY A 23 -35.73 -49.68 -51.69
CA GLY A 23 -35.13 -49.98 -52.99
C GLY A 23 -36.09 -50.03 -54.18
N TYR A 24 -37.38 -49.73 -53.99
CA TYR A 24 -38.38 -49.72 -55.08
C TYR A 24 -38.23 -48.52 -56.03
N LEU A 25 -37.61 -47.44 -55.54
CA LEU A 25 -37.36 -46.22 -56.30
C LEU A 25 -35.87 -45.90 -56.26
N PHE A 26 -35.39 -45.15 -57.25
CA PHE A 26 -34.22 -44.29 -57.09
C PHE A 26 -34.65 -42.86 -56.83
N ALA A 27 -33.80 -42.09 -56.18
CA ALA A 27 -34.06 -40.68 -55.93
C ALA A 27 -32.81 -39.83 -56.18
N THR A 28 -33.03 -38.55 -56.42
CA THR A 28 -31.96 -37.55 -56.46
C THR A 28 -31.56 -37.12 -55.06
N ASP A 29 -30.39 -36.49 -54.96
CA ASP A 29 -30.10 -35.59 -53.84
C ASP A 29 -31.14 -34.46 -53.74
N ILE A 30 -31.18 -33.80 -52.57
CA ILE A 30 -32.13 -32.70 -52.35
C ILE A 30 -31.73 -31.51 -53.21
N ILE A 31 -32.65 -31.09 -54.07
CA ILE A 31 -32.53 -29.90 -54.89
C ILE A 31 -33.23 -28.76 -54.17
N HIS A 32 -32.61 -27.59 -54.20
CA HIS A 32 -33.16 -26.40 -53.60
C HIS A 32 -33.72 -25.46 -54.66
N ALA A 33 -35.04 -25.30 -54.66
CA ALA A 33 -35.72 -24.31 -55.48
C ALA A 33 -36.13 -23.11 -54.61
N TYR A 34 -36.16 -21.93 -55.21
CA TYR A 34 -36.59 -20.70 -54.55
C TYR A 34 -37.96 -20.30 -55.08
N ARG A 35 -38.84 -19.85 -54.18
CA ARG A 35 -40.11 -19.24 -54.54
C ARG A 35 -40.37 -17.99 -53.71
N PRO A 36 -40.93 -16.93 -54.30
CA PRO A 36 -41.41 -15.78 -53.54
C PRO A 36 -42.66 -16.19 -52.74
N VAL A 37 -42.71 -15.80 -51.46
CA VAL A 37 -43.86 -16.03 -50.58
C VAL A 37 -44.22 -14.71 -49.92
N ASN A 38 -45.45 -14.26 -50.10
CA ASN A 38 -45.97 -13.11 -49.38
C ASN A 38 -46.37 -13.52 -47.96
N ARG A 39 -45.78 -12.88 -46.96
CA ARG A 39 -46.17 -13.02 -45.56
C ARG A 39 -46.46 -11.64 -45.01
N LYS A 40 -47.73 -11.39 -44.68
CA LYS A 40 -48.22 -10.14 -44.07
C LYS A 40 -47.83 -8.88 -44.88
N GLY A 41 -48.02 -8.92 -46.20
CA GLY A 41 -47.76 -7.77 -47.09
C GLY A 41 -46.30 -7.56 -47.47
N LYS A 42 -45.37 -8.40 -46.98
CA LYS A 42 -43.95 -8.37 -47.37
C LYS A 42 -43.56 -9.65 -48.09
N TRP A 43 -42.89 -9.51 -49.22
CA TRP A 43 -42.36 -10.63 -50.00
C TRP A 43 -41.09 -11.19 -49.36
N HIS A 44 -41.06 -12.50 -49.14
CA HIS A 44 -39.92 -13.23 -48.58
C HIS A 44 -39.53 -14.36 -49.53
N TRP A 45 -38.23 -14.65 -49.62
CA TRP A 45 -37.76 -15.82 -50.36
C TRP A 45 -37.90 -17.08 -49.51
N SER A 46 -38.67 -18.05 -50.00
CA SER A 46 -38.76 -19.37 -49.39
C SER A 46 -37.93 -20.36 -50.20
N LYS A 47 -36.98 -21.01 -49.53
CA LYS A 47 -36.20 -22.13 -50.08
C LYS A 47 -37.01 -23.41 -49.90
N THR A 48 -37.50 -23.99 -50.99
CA THR A 48 -38.17 -25.28 -51.01
C THR A 48 -37.17 -26.40 -51.30
N ARG A 49 -37.33 -27.53 -50.61
CA ARG A 49 -36.56 -28.75 -50.85
C ARG A 49 -37.38 -29.62 -51.79
N GLN A 50 -36.83 -29.95 -52.94
CA GLN A 50 -37.41 -30.86 -53.90
C GLN A 50 -36.53 -32.10 -54.03
N ARG A 51 -37.14 -33.25 -54.25
CA ARG A 51 -36.46 -34.50 -54.55
C ARG A 51 -37.28 -35.21 -55.61
N PHE A 52 -36.60 -35.68 -56.65
CA PHE A 52 -37.24 -36.42 -57.72
C PHE A 52 -37.05 -37.91 -57.47
N TYR A 53 -38.04 -38.69 -57.86
CA TYR A 53 -38.04 -40.13 -57.72
C TYR A 53 -38.32 -40.77 -59.07
N MET A 54 -37.75 -41.94 -59.31
CA MET A 54 -38.07 -42.78 -60.46
C MET A 54 -38.11 -44.24 -60.05
N GLN A 55 -38.81 -45.05 -60.84
CA GLN A 55 -38.78 -46.51 -60.67
C GLN A 55 -37.36 -47.03 -60.86
N ALA A 56 -36.91 -47.89 -59.95
CA ALA A 56 -35.61 -48.53 -60.08
C ALA A 56 -35.67 -49.60 -61.18
N ASN A 57 -34.88 -49.43 -62.25
CA ASN A 57 -34.70 -50.43 -63.31
C ASN A 57 -33.25 -50.94 -63.24
N GLY A 58 -32.99 -51.91 -62.36
CA GLY A 58 -31.67 -52.48 -62.12
C GLY A 58 -30.93 -51.91 -60.91
N PHE A 59 -29.64 -52.20 -60.78
CA PHE A 59 -28.84 -51.90 -59.58
C PHE A 59 -27.92 -50.67 -59.68
N ALA A 60 -27.73 -50.14 -60.90
CA ALA A 60 -26.79 -49.05 -61.16
C ALA A 60 -27.48 -47.68 -61.09
N PRO A 61 -26.85 -46.64 -60.52
CA PRO A 61 -27.34 -45.26 -60.60
C PRO A 61 -27.55 -44.79 -62.05
N VAL A 62 -28.56 -43.96 -62.29
CA VAL A 62 -28.97 -43.51 -63.63
C VAL A 62 -28.96 -41.98 -63.70
N LEU A 63 -28.25 -41.40 -64.66
CA LEU A 63 -28.36 -39.99 -64.99
C LEU A 63 -29.63 -39.77 -65.82
N LYS A 64 -30.43 -38.77 -65.45
CA LYS A 64 -31.60 -38.38 -66.24
C LYS A 64 -31.80 -36.88 -66.22
N GLU A 65 -32.14 -36.31 -67.38
CA GLU A 65 -32.54 -34.92 -67.45
C GLU A 65 -33.86 -34.72 -66.69
N ILE A 66 -33.87 -33.71 -65.82
CA ILE A 66 -35.09 -33.23 -65.18
C ILE A 66 -35.30 -31.76 -65.49
N SER A 67 -36.57 -31.38 -65.54
CA SER A 67 -37.01 -29.99 -65.66
C SER A 67 -37.74 -29.56 -64.40
N TYR A 68 -37.33 -28.48 -63.75
CA TYR A 68 -38.03 -27.95 -62.58
C TYR A 68 -38.05 -26.42 -62.55
N ARG A 69 -39.10 -25.86 -61.95
CA ARG A 69 -39.26 -24.42 -61.79
C ARG A 69 -38.53 -23.93 -60.55
N THR A 70 -37.81 -22.83 -60.69
CA THR A 70 -37.24 -22.07 -59.57
C THR A 70 -37.26 -20.58 -59.91
N PHE A 71 -37.23 -19.73 -58.90
CA PHE A 71 -37.07 -18.30 -59.09
C PHE A 71 -35.58 -17.94 -59.19
N ASP A 72 -35.16 -17.26 -60.26
CA ASP A 72 -33.82 -16.70 -60.41
C ASP A 72 -33.79 -15.31 -59.78
N ALA A 73 -33.24 -15.21 -58.56
CA ALA A 73 -33.18 -13.96 -57.82
C ALA A 73 -32.35 -12.87 -58.52
N LYS A 74 -31.40 -13.23 -59.39
CA LYS A 74 -30.61 -12.25 -60.15
C LYS A 74 -31.39 -11.68 -61.33
N ARG A 75 -32.23 -12.50 -61.97
CA ARG A 75 -33.03 -12.10 -63.13
C ARG A 75 -34.46 -11.65 -62.78
N GLY A 76 -34.85 -11.75 -61.51
CA GLY A 76 -36.15 -11.28 -61.03
C GLY A 76 -37.35 -12.02 -61.62
N ARG A 77 -37.18 -13.25 -62.13
CA ARG A 77 -38.24 -14.03 -62.79
C ARG A 77 -38.18 -15.51 -62.46
N GLU A 78 -39.32 -16.20 -62.63
CA GLU A 78 -39.33 -17.66 -62.65
C GLU A 78 -38.59 -18.18 -63.89
N VAL A 79 -37.80 -19.22 -63.69
CA VAL A 79 -37.06 -19.93 -64.73
C VAL A 79 -37.29 -21.43 -64.60
N ILE A 80 -37.27 -22.13 -65.74
CA ILE A 80 -37.23 -23.59 -65.78
C ILE A 80 -35.76 -23.98 -65.93
N ILE A 81 -35.24 -24.75 -64.98
CA ILE A 81 -33.91 -25.35 -65.07
C ILE A 81 -34.07 -26.74 -65.67
N LYS A 82 -33.33 -27.01 -66.74
CA LYS A 82 -33.08 -28.35 -67.28
C LYS A 82 -31.66 -28.76 -66.93
N GLN A 83 -31.50 -29.88 -66.25
CA GLN A 83 -30.17 -30.42 -65.94
C GLN A 83 -30.25 -31.94 -65.77
N GLU A 84 -29.17 -32.63 -66.14
CA GLU A 84 -29.00 -34.05 -65.85
C GLU A 84 -28.62 -34.24 -64.39
N ILE A 85 -29.36 -35.12 -63.69
CA ILE A 85 -29.11 -35.42 -62.28
C ILE A 85 -29.07 -36.92 -62.08
N LEU A 86 -28.18 -37.35 -61.20
CA LEU A 86 -28.04 -38.75 -60.83
C LEU A 86 -29.18 -39.19 -59.91
N PHE A 87 -29.88 -40.23 -60.32
CA PHE A 87 -30.81 -40.98 -59.50
C PHE A 87 -30.08 -42.20 -58.95
N HIS A 88 -30.09 -42.34 -57.63
CA HIS A 88 -29.33 -43.39 -56.95
C HIS A 88 -30.18 -44.14 -55.92
N LYS A 89 -29.69 -45.32 -55.53
CA LYS A 89 -30.26 -46.11 -54.44
C LYS A 89 -30.07 -45.42 -53.09
N TYR A 90 -30.90 -45.78 -52.11
CA TYR A 90 -30.75 -45.25 -50.76
C TYR A 90 -29.47 -45.77 -50.08
N GLU A 91 -28.58 -44.86 -49.69
CA GLU A 91 -27.41 -45.17 -48.90
C GLU A 91 -27.61 -44.71 -47.45
N ARG A 92 -27.56 -45.66 -46.52
CA ARG A 92 -27.71 -45.37 -45.09
C ARG A 92 -26.40 -44.77 -44.59
N LYS A 93 -26.30 -43.44 -44.55
CA LYS A 93 -25.16 -42.75 -43.91
C LYS A 93 -25.04 -43.26 -42.46
N LYS A 94 -23.91 -43.89 -42.10
CA LYS A 94 -23.58 -44.23 -40.72
C LYS A 94 -23.56 -42.92 -39.91
N VAL A 95 -24.55 -42.73 -39.04
CA VAL A 95 -24.56 -41.59 -38.11
C VAL A 95 -23.61 -41.95 -36.97
N THR A 96 -22.35 -41.54 -37.07
CA THR A 96 -21.50 -41.38 -35.89
C THR A 96 -22.20 -40.35 -35.00
N LYS A 97 -22.49 -40.72 -33.75
CA LYS A 97 -23.11 -39.86 -32.73
C LYS A 97 -22.22 -38.62 -32.57
N LYS A 98 -22.52 -37.53 -33.28
CA LYS A 98 -21.85 -36.24 -33.08
C LYS A 98 -22.24 -35.81 -31.67
N VAL A 99 -21.27 -35.82 -30.75
CA VAL A 99 -21.45 -35.25 -29.41
C VAL A 99 -21.96 -33.83 -29.61
N SER A 100 -23.11 -33.51 -29.00
CA SER A 100 -23.72 -32.21 -29.25
C SER A 100 -22.88 -31.14 -28.57
N VAL A 101 -22.88 -29.93 -29.12
CA VAL A 101 -22.23 -28.76 -28.49
C VAL A 101 -22.74 -28.57 -27.05
N GLY A 102 -23.99 -28.96 -26.78
CA GLY A 102 -24.56 -28.93 -25.42
C GLY A 102 -23.89 -29.93 -24.48
N ASP A 103 -23.65 -31.16 -24.94
CA ASP A 103 -22.97 -32.19 -24.14
C ASP A 103 -21.53 -31.77 -23.84
N ASN A 104 -20.80 -31.22 -24.82
CA ASN A 104 -19.45 -30.69 -24.62
C ASN A 104 -19.41 -29.57 -23.56
N ILE A 105 -20.40 -28.66 -23.57
CA ILE A 105 -20.49 -27.59 -22.56
C ILE A 105 -20.77 -28.16 -21.17
N VAL A 106 -21.71 -29.10 -21.05
CA VAL A 106 -22.03 -29.74 -19.76
C VAL A 106 -20.80 -30.47 -19.22
N GLU A 107 -20.09 -31.20 -20.08
CA GLU A 107 -18.87 -31.93 -19.73
C GLU A 107 -17.74 -30.98 -19.32
N ALA A 108 -17.53 -29.89 -20.05
CA ALA A 108 -16.52 -28.87 -19.72
C ALA A 108 -16.79 -28.20 -18.36
N ILE A 109 -18.05 -27.92 -18.04
CA ILE A 109 -18.43 -27.38 -16.72
C ILE A 109 -18.28 -28.46 -15.65
N ARG A 110 -18.69 -29.70 -15.91
CA ARG A 110 -18.61 -30.82 -14.96
C ARG A 110 -17.18 -31.17 -14.58
N ASN A 111 -16.26 -31.11 -15.54
CA ASN A 111 -14.84 -31.41 -15.35
C ASN A 111 -14.03 -30.24 -14.76
N SER A 112 -14.66 -29.08 -14.56
CA SER A 112 -14.05 -27.95 -13.87
C SER A 112 -14.26 -28.07 -12.36
N ASP A 113 -13.23 -27.82 -11.56
CA ASP A 113 -13.37 -27.76 -10.09
C ASP A 113 -14.16 -26.53 -9.62
N VAL A 114 -14.25 -25.50 -10.47
CA VAL A 114 -14.89 -24.22 -10.18
C VAL A 114 -15.97 -23.87 -11.22
N ALA A 115 -16.89 -22.99 -10.84
CA ALA A 115 -17.88 -22.47 -11.76
C ALA A 115 -17.21 -21.57 -12.80
N LEU A 116 -17.72 -21.59 -14.03
CA LEU A 116 -17.08 -20.93 -15.17
C LEU A 116 -17.92 -19.79 -15.73
N PHE A 117 -17.29 -18.75 -16.26
CA PHE A 117 -17.92 -17.74 -17.09
C PHE A 117 -18.19 -18.25 -18.51
N SER A 118 -19.08 -17.59 -19.26
CA SER A 118 -19.41 -18.02 -20.63
C SER A 118 -18.20 -18.05 -21.56
N ASP A 119 -17.26 -17.14 -21.35
CA ASP A 119 -16.10 -16.99 -22.21
C ASP A 119 -15.05 -18.09 -21.91
N GLU A 120 -14.86 -18.44 -20.64
CA GLU A 120 -14.04 -19.60 -20.21
C GLU A 120 -14.62 -20.92 -20.74
N ILE A 121 -15.95 -21.06 -20.75
CA ILE A 121 -16.62 -22.20 -21.39
C ILE A 121 -16.34 -22.21 -22.88
N SER A 122 -16.41 -21.05 -23.54
CA SER A 122 -16.17 -20.89 -24.97
C SER A 122 -14.79 -21.35 -25.39
N GLU A 123 -13.78 -20.98 -24.61
CA GLU A 123 -12.39 -21.41 -24.77
C GLU A 123 -12.25 -22.93 -24.58
N LYS A 124 -12.86 -23.49 -23.52
CA LYS A 124 -12.78 -24.93 -23.24
C LYS A 124 -13.44 -25.82 -24.28
N VAL A 125 -14.50 -25.35 -24.94
CA VAL A 125 -15.23 -26.14 -25.95
C VAL A 125 -14.88 -25.79 -27.39
N ASP A 126 -13.93 -24.86 -27.59
CA ASP A 126 -13.49 -24.35 -28.90
C ASP A 126 -14.66 -24.00 -29.85
N HIS A 127 -15.57 -23.14 -29.36
CA HIS A 127 -16.69 -22.66 -30.14
C HIS A 127 -16.86 -21.16 -30.03
N ALA A 128 -17.49 -20.56 -31.04
CA ALA A 128 -17.76 -19.12 -31.05
C ALA A 128 -18.63 -18.70 -29.86
N PRO A 129 -18.32 -17.58 -29.16
CA PRO A 129 -19.04 -17.14 -27.95
C PRO A 129 -20.55 -17.01 -28.14
N LYS A 130 -20.99 -16.56 -29.32
CA LYS A 130 -22.43 -16.44 -29.66
C LYS A 130 -23.14 -17.80 -29.65
N LYS A 131 -22.48 -18.84 -30.17
CA LYS A 131 -23.03 -20.21 -30.20
C LYS A 131 -23.11 -20.78 -28.79
N VAL A 132 -22.07 -20.59 -27.99
CA VAL A 132 -21.99 -21.04 -26.59
C VAL A 132 -23.08 -20.38 -25.75
N ARG A 133 -23.27 -19.05 -25.83
CA ARG A 133 -24.34 -18.34 -25.11
C ARG A 133 -25.74 -18.86 -25.46
N THR A 134 -25.99 -19.14 -26.74
CA THR A 134 -27.30 -19.65 -27.18
C THR A 134 -27.53 -21.08 -26.65
N THR A 135 -26.49 -21.92 -26.67
CA THR A 135 -26.56 -23.28 -26.13
C THR A 135 -26.72 -23.28 -24.61
N ILE A 136 -26.03 -22.40 -23.88
CA ILE A 136 -26.16 -22.23 -22.42
C ILE A 136 -27.61 -21.90 -22.05
N ASN A 137 -28.27 -20.99 -22.77
CA ASN A 137 -29.68 -20.67 -22.51
C ASN A 137 -30.60 -21.89 -22.67
N TYR A 138 -30.37 -22.71 -23.69
CA TYR A 138 -31.08 -23.97 -23.87
C TYR A 138 -30.80 -24.96 -22.73
N LEU A 139 -29.54 -25.09 -22.30
CA LEU A 139 -29.17 -25.99 -21.18
C LEU A 139 -29.78 -25.56 -19.85
N LEU A 140 -29.89 -24.25 -19.59
CA LEU A 140 -30.56 -23.69 -18.42
C LEU A 140 -32.06 -23.99 -18.42
N GLN A 141 -32.75 -23.79 -19.56
CA GLN A 141 -34.18 -24.10 -19.70
C GLN A 141 -34.47 -25.58 -19.44
N ASN A 142 -33.54 -26.47 -19.82
CA ASN A 142 -33.64 -27.90 -19.59
C ASN A 142 -33.00 -28.37 -18.27
N LYS A 143 -32.64 -27.44 -17.36
CA LYS A 143 -32.06 -27.73 -16.03
C LYS A 143 -30.82 -28.63 -16.07
N LYS A 144 -30.03 -28.59 -17.15
CA LYS A 144 -28.78 -29.36 -17.29
C LYS A 144 -27.59 -28.70 -16.61
N ILE A 145 -27.64 -27.38 -16.46
CA ILE A 145 -26.67 -26.55 -15.75
C ILE A 145 -27.42 -25.54 -14.92
N SER A 146 -26.75 -24.98 -13.92
CA SER A 146 -27.20 -23.84 -13.12
C SER A 146 -26.40 -22.60 -13.46
N LYS A 147 -26.98 -21.42 -13.18
CA LYS A 147 -26.26 -20.14 -13.22
C LYS A 147 -26.43 -19.40 -11.90
N LYS A 148 -25.42 -18.61 -11.52
CA LYS A 148 -25.48 -17.74 -10.36
C LYS A 148 -24.58 -16.51 -10.54
N GLY A 149 -25.09 -15.37 -10.13
CA GLY A 149 -24.39 -14.10 -10.02
C GLY A 149 -24.17 -13.77 -8.54
N TRP A 150 -24.02 -12.48 -8.23
CA TRP A 150 -23.98 -12.01 -6.86
C TRP A 150 -25.24 -11.22 -6.52
N PHE A 151 -25.63 -11.22 -5.25
CA PHE A 151 -26.76 -10.41 -4.80
C PHE A 151 -26.32 -8.95 -4.69
N ASN A 152 -26.91 -8.07 -5.49
CA ASN A 152 -26.61 -6.64 -5.42
C ASN A 152 -27.50 -5.99 -4.34
N PRO A 153 -26.93 -5.61 -3.17
CA PRO A 153 -27.72 -5.06 -2.07
C PRO A 153 -28.31 -3.69 -2.41
N ASN A 154 -27.73 -2.95 -3.35
CA ASN A 154 -28.20 -1.64 -3.77
C ASN A 154 -29.40 -1.73 -4.73
N GLN A 155 -29.54 -2.85 -5.46
CA GLN A 155 -30.67 -3.10 -6.37
C GLN A 155 -31.70 -4.10 -5.81
N GLY A 156 -31.42 -4.75 -4.68
CA GLY A 156 -32.29 -5.75 -4.07
C GLY A 156 -32.48 -7.02 -4.92
N ARG A 157 -31.61 -7.29 -5.90
CA ARG A 157 -31.72 -8.42 -6.82
C ARG A 157 -30.38 -9.00 -7.22
N GLU A 158 -30.40 -10.24 -7.71
CA GLU A 158 -29.23 -10.89 -8.29
C GLU A 158 -28.75 -10.14 -9.54
N SER A 159 -27.45 -9.87 -9.60
CA SER A 159 -26.77 -9.21 -10.70
C SER A 159 -25.61 -10.07 -11.19
N TRP A 160 -25.25 -9.93 -12.47
CA TRP A 160 -24.07 -10.59 -13.01
C TRP A 160 -22.78 -9.94 -12.47
N PHE A 161 -21.70 -10.70 -12.44
CA PHE A 161 -20.35 -10.14 -12.28
C PHE A 161 -19.95 -9.45 -13.58
N LYS A 162 -18.88 -8.64 -13.58
CA LYS A 162 -18.42 -7.94 -14.79
C LYS A 162 -18.15 -8.90 -15.97
N LYS A 163 -17.65 -10.11 -15.69
CA LYS A 163 -17.43 -11.20 -16.68
C LYS A 163 -18.70 -12.01 -17.02
N GLY A 164 -19.85 -11.65 -16.47
CA GLY A 164 -21.13 -12.33 -16.67
C GLY A 164 -21.56 -13.19 -15.48
N PHE A 165 -22.42 -14.17 -15.76
CA PHE A 165 -22.84 -15.17 -14.76
C PHE A 165 -21.84 -16.31 -14.67
N LEU A 166 -21.76 -16.92 -13.50
CA LEU A 166 -21.06 -18.18 -13.29
C LEU A 166 -22.01 -19.35 -13.56
N TYR A 167 -21.53 -20.32 -14.32
CA TYR A 167 -22.26 -21.53 -14.67
C TYR A 167 -21.62 -22.75 -14.01
N TYR A 168 -22.44 -23.62 -13.44
CA TYR A 168 -22.00 -24.80 -12.71
C TYR A 168 -23.00 -25.96 -12.83
N VAL A 169 -22.51 -27.17 -12.60
CA VAL A 169 -23.34 -28.37 -12.46
C VAL A 169 -23.49 -28.73 -10.98
N LYS A 170 -22.41 -28.61 -10.20
CA LYS A 170 -22.39 -28.88 -8.75
C LYS A 170 -22.35 -27.55 -7.97
N PRO A 171 -23.19 -27.33 -6.94
CA PRO A 171 -23.19 -26.08 -6.17
C PRO A 171 -21.84 -25.69 -5.56
N GLU A 172 -21.02 -26.67 -5.19
CA GLU A 172 -19.68 -26.48 -4.63
C GLU A 172 -18.73 -25.72 -5.57
N GLN A 173 -18.90 -25.90 -6.89
CA GLN A 173 -18.09 -25.22 -7.90
C GLN A 173 -18.23 -23.69 -7.79
N TYR A 174 -19.43 -23.21 -7.45
CA TYR A 174 -19.67 -21.79 -7.21
C TYR A 174 -18.93 -21.28 -5.96
N ALA A 175 -18.99 -22.04 -4.86
CA ALA A 175 -18.28 -21.68 -3.63
C ALA A 175 -16.76 -21.64 -3.83
N LYS A 176 -16.19 -22.68 -4.48
CA LYS A 176 -14.77 -22.72 -4.84
C LYS A 176 -14.36 -21.58 -5.77
N ARG A 177 -15.24 -21.17 -6.70
CA ARG A 177 -14.98 -20.02 -7.57
C ARG A 177 -14.85 -18.72 -6.77
N LEU A 178 -15.70 -18.51 -5.77
CA LEU A 178 -15.60 -17.33 -4.91
C LEU A 178 -14.31 -17.33 -4.06
N GLN A 179 -13.82 -18.50 -3.64
CA GLN A 179 -12.55 -18.61 -2.91
C GLN A 179 -11.33 -18.15 -3.72
N LEU A 180 -11.39 -18.21 -5.06
CA LEU A 180 -10.33 -17.68 -5.93
C LEU A 180 -10.25 -16.14 -5.95
N ARG A 181 -11.27 -15.46 -5.42
CA ARG A 181 -11.38 -14.00 -5.30
C ARG A 181 -11.22 -13.19 -6.59
N ASP A 182 -11.43 -13.79 -7.76
CA ASP A 182 -11.21 -13.18 -9.07
C ASP A 182 -12.51 -12.84 -9.83
N VAL A 183 -13.65 -12.94 -9.15
CA VAL A 183 -14.98 -12.65 -9.70
C VAL A 183 -15.35 -11.16 -9.66
N ILE A 184 -14.65 -10.37 -8.83
CA ILE A 184 -14.76 -8.91 -8.75
C ILE A 184 -13.51 -8.25 -9.32
N ASP A 185 -13.64 -6.97 -9.68
CA ASP A 185 -12.56 -6.21 -10.29
C ASP A 185 -12.47 -4.76 -9.77
N GLY A 186 -11.47 -4.04 -10.26
CA GLY A 186 -11.19 -2.65 -9.90
C GLY A 186 -10.99 -2.47 -8.39
N ARG A 187 -11.47 -1.32 -7.87
CA ARG A 187 -11.26 -0.93 -6.47
C ARG A 187 -11.79 -1.93 -5.46
N LYS A 188 -12.86 -2.68 -5.78
CA LYS A 188 -13.41 -3.72 -4.89
C LYS A 188 -12.43 -4.87 -4.73
N LYS A 189 -11.78 -5.28 -5.83
CA LYS A 189 -10.75 -6.31 -5.81
C LYS A 189 -9.57 -5.86 -4.95
N ASP A 190 -9.09 -4.63 -5.12
CA ASP A 190 -8.00 -4.08 -4.33
C ASP A 190 -8.31 -4.08 -2.83
N VAL A 191 -9.51 -3.65 -2.45
CA VAL A 191 -9.96 -3.65 -1.05
C VAL A 191 -10.05 -5.08 -0.50
N SER A 192 -10.66 -6.01 -1.24
CA SER A 192 -10.74 -7.42 -0.86
C SER A 192 -9.36 -8.05 -0.66
N GLU A 193 -8.43 -7.76 -1.58
CA GLU A 193 -7.05 -8.21 -1.49
C GLU A 193 -6.34 -7.64 -0.27
N ILE A 194 -6.49 -6.35 0.04
CA ILE A 194 -5.87 -5.74 1.23
C ILE A 194 -6.38 -6.39 2.50
N ILE A 195 -7.70 -6.59 2.64
CA ILE A 195 -8.30 -7.25 3.82
C ILE A 195 -7.78 -8.69 3.95
N HIS A 196 -7.75 -9.43 2.84
CA HIS A 196 -7.24 -10.80 2.82
C HIS A 196 -5.75 -10.85 3.20
N LEU A 197 -4.95 -9.97 2.60
CA LEU A 197 -3.51 -9.85 2.86
C LEU A 197 -3.24 -9.51 4.32
N ASN A 198 -3.96 -8.54 4.88
CA ASN A 198 -3.78 -8.14 6.27
C ASN A 198 -4.19 -9.27 7.23
N SER A 199 -5.27 -10.00 6.92
CA SER A 199 -5.73 -11.12 7.76
C SER A 199 -4.81 -12.33 7.66
N GLU A 200 -4.58 -12.82 6.44
CA GLU A 200 -3.83 -14.03 6.15
C GLU A 200 -2.34 -13.83 6.42
N VAL A 201 -1.79 -12.71 5.95
CA VAL A 201 -0.36 -12.44 5.93
C VAL A 201 0.12 -11.64 7.14
N GLN A 202 -0.54 -10.54 7.46
CA GLN A 202 -0.12 -9.70 8.59
C GLN A 202 -0.76 -10.11 9.91
N ARG A 203 -1.60 -11.16 9.91
CA ARG A 203 -2.32 -11.67 11.09
C ARG A 203 -3.07 -10.54 11.83
N ARG A 204 -3.57 -9.54 11.09
CA ARG A 204 -4.24 -8.37 11.67
C ARG A 204 -5.53 -7.95 10.99
N MET A 205 -6.34 -7.24 11.75
CA MET A 205 -7.51 -6.53 11.23
C MET A 205 -7.10 -5.29 10.43
N THR A 206 -7.94 -4.92 9.48
CA THR A 206 -7.74 -3.75 8.61
C THR A 206 -8.72 -2.63 8.98
N PRO A 207 -8.23 -1.46 9.45
CA PRO A 207 -9.11 -0.33 9.73
C PRO A 207 -9.74 0.24 8.45
N LYS A 208 -10.99 0.72 8.53
CA LYS A 208 -11.70 1.36 7.41
C LYS A 208 -10.91 2.55 6.85
N THR A 209 -10.18 3.28 7.68
CA THR A 209 -9.34 4.41 7.27
C THR A 209 -8.13 4.02 6.42
N GLU A 210 -7.64 2.78 6.50
CA GLU A 210 -6.58 2.26 5.62
C GLU A 210 -7.13 1.91 4.23
N LEU A 211 -8.43 1.61 4.13
CA LEU A 211 -9.09 1.20 2.88
C LEU A 211 -9.65 2.39 2.10
N PHE A 212 -10.05 3.47 2.79
CA PHE A 212 -10.79 4.57 2.19
C PHE A 212 -10.41 5.93 2.78
N GLU A 213 -10.29 6.93 1.90
CA GLU A 213 -10.05 8.33 2.25
C GLU A 213 -11.35 9.15 2.37
N ASP A 214 -12.52 8.62 1.95
CA ASP A 214 -13.80 9.32 1.89
C ASP A 214 -15.05 8.49 2.32
N THR A 215 -16.22 9.13 2.30
CA THR A 215 -17.54 8.58 2.67
C THR A 215 -18.15 7.62 1.63
N ARG A 216 -17.62 7.48 0.41
CA ARG A 216 -18.10 6.50 -0.60
C ARG A 216 -17.65 5.06 -0.30
N SER A 217 -17.08 4.85 0.88
CA SER A 217 -16.54 3.60 1.41
C SER A 217 -17.60 2.54 1.72
N GLU A 218 -18.84 2.95 2.02
CA GLU A 218 -19.88 2.01 2.45
C GLU A 218 -20.46 1.18 1.32
N ASP A 219 -20.69 1.76 0.14
CA ASP A 219 -21.24 1.03 -1.00
C ASP A 219 -20.29 -0.09 -1.47
N ILE A 220 -18.98 0.22 -1.54
CA ILE A 220 -17.96 -0.77 -1.91
C ILE A 220 -17.93 -1.93 -0.92
N MET A 221 -17.93 -1.63 0.39
CA MET A 221 -17.94 -2.68 1.41
C MET A 221 -19.24 -3.47 1.42
N ARG A 222 -20.38 -2.82 1.20
CA ARG A 222 -21.69 -3.50 1.14
C ARG A 222 -21.74 -4.52 0.01
N GLU A 223 -21.25 -4.14 -1.17
CA GLU A 223 -21.16 -5.04 -2.31
C GLU A 223 -20.13 -6.16 -2.09
N LEU A 224 -18.98 -5.84 -1.48
CA LEU A 224 -17.96 -6.84 -1.13
C LEU A 224 -18.48 -7.89 -0.15
N LEU A 225 -19.14 -7.47 0.92
CA LEU A 225 -19.72 -8.35 1.93
C LEU A 225 -20.85 -9.21 1.35
N ALA A 226 -21.54 -8.73 0.30
CA ALA A 226 -22.55 -9.52 -0.41
C ALA A 226 -21.93 -10.65 -1.26
N VAL A 227 -20.69 -10.48 -1.74
CA VAL A 227 -19.94 -11.48 -2.52
C VAL A 227 -19.14 -12.42 -1.60
N TYR A 228 -18.34 -11.86 -0.69
CA TYR A 228 -17.41 -12.57 0.18
C TYR A 228 -17.92 -12.56 1.63
N ARG A 229 -18.66 -13.62 1.98
CA ARG A 229 -19.26 -13.79 3.31
C ARG A 229 -18.27 -14.15 4.41
N ASP A 230 -17.03 -14.44 4.05
CA ASP A 230 -15.94 -14.71 4.97
C ASP A 230 -15.26 -13.42 5.45
N ILE A 231 -15.57 -12.25 4.88
CA ILE A 231 -15.12 -10.97 5.42
C ILE A 231 -16.01 -10.59 6.61
N GLU A 232 -15.39 -10.45 7.77
CA GLU A 232 -16.01 -10.00 9.00
C GLU A 232 -15.82 -8.51 9.23
N ARG A 233 -16.79 -7.92 9.93
CA ARG A 233 -16.76 -6.52 10.38
C ARG A 233 -16.78 -6.50 11.91
N ILE A 234 -15.90 -5.71 12.51
CA ILE A 234 -15.92 -5.42 13.94
C ILE A 234 -15.73 -3.93 14.19
N GLU A 235 -16.30 -3.42 15.28
CA GLU A 235 -16.19 -2.02 15.67
C GLU A 235 -15.38 -1.92 16.97
N ILE A 236 -14.32 -1.12 16.96
CA ILE A 236 -13.40 -0.95 18.07
C ILE A 236 -13.20 0.56 18.27
N SER A 237 -13.57 1.07 19.45
CA SER A 237 -13.51 2.50 19.78
C SER A 237 -14.10 3.44 18.71
N GLY A 238 -15.24 3.05 18.10
CA GLY A 238 -15.92 3.84 17.06
C GLY A 238 -15.20 3.91 15.72
N GLU A 239 -14.22 3.02 15.47
CA GLU A 239 -13.69 2.76 14.12
C GLU A 239 -14.05 1.34 13.68
N THR A 240 -14.40 1.19 12.40
CA THR A 240 -14.72 -0.11 11.82
C THR A 240 -13.47 -0.79 11.29
N PHE A 241 -13.33 -2.08 11.59
CA PHE A 241 -12.26 -2.94 11.13
C PHE A 241 -12.81 -4.14 10.37
N TYR A 242 -12.02 -4.65 9.43
CA TYR A 242 -12.37 -5.81 8.60
C TYR A 242 -11.27 -6.88 8.64
N TYR A 243 -11.67 -8.15 8.65
CA TYR A 243 -10.75 -9.29 8.59
C TYR A 243 -11.42 -10.52 7.97
N ILE A 244 -10.65 -11.55 7.62
CA ILE A 244 -11.19 -12.82 7.10
C ILE A 244 -11.47 -13.78 8.26
N ARG A 245 -12.71 -14.25 8.34
CA ARG A 245 -13.18 -15.24 9.30
C ARG A 245 -12.37 -16.54 9.20
N GLY A 246 -12.00 -17.09 10.35
CA GLY A 246 -11.27 -18.36 10.43
C GLY A 246 -9.78 -18.24 10.15
N ILE A 247 -9.28 -17.06 9.78
CA ILE A 247 -7.84 -16.81 9.69
C ILE A 247 -7.28 -16.40 11.05
N LEU A 248 -7.80 -15.34 11.67
CA LEU A 248 -7.32 -14.86 12.97
C LEU A 248 -7.88 -15.73 14.11
N SER A 249 -7.03 -16.06 15.09
CA SER A 249 -7.50 -16.76 16.30
C SER A 249 -8.27 -15.81 17.21
N SER A 250 -9.13 -16.35 18.09
CA SER A 250 -9.85 -15.55 19.08
C SER A 250 -8.92 -14.74 19.99
N GLU A 251 -7.76 -15.30 20.32
CA GLU A 251 -6.74 -14.63 21.14
C GLU A 251 -6.09 -13.44 20.40
N GLU A 252 -5.78 -13.60 19.11
CA GLU A 252 -5.22 -12.51 18.29
C GLU A 252 -6.21 -11.37 18.09
N ILE A 253 -7.49 -11.72 17.89
CA ILE A 253 -8.59 -10.76 17.80
C ILE A 253 -8.65 -9.93 19.08
N GLU A 254 -8.57 -10.57 20.25
CA GLU A 254 -8.67 -9.89 21.53
C GLU A 254 -7.44 -9.01 21.82
N LYS A 255 -6.22 -9.50 21.55
CA LYS A 255 -4.99 -8.69 21.67
C LYS A 255 -5.05 -7.43 20.80
N GLN A 256 -5.59 -7.55 19.59
CA GLN A 256 -5.70 -6.42 18.67
C GLN A 256 -6.74 -5.39 19.11
N LYS A 257 -7.88 -5.81 19.67
CA LYS A 257 -8.84 -4.87 20.26
C LYS A 257 -8.19 -3.99 21.31
N VAL A 258 -7.51 -4.61 22.28
CA VAL A 258 -6.81 -3.89 23.36
C VAL A 258 -5.75 -2.93 22.81
N TYR A 259 -4.99 -3.34 21.79
CA TYR A 259 -4.00 -2.50 21.13
C TYR A 259 -4.63 -1.26 20.46
N TRP A 260 -5.71 -1.46 19.70
CA TRP A 260 -6.37 -0.37 18.96
C TRP A 260 -7.10 0.61 19.89
N GLU A 261 -7.71 0.12 20.97
CA GLU A 261 -8.31 0.93 22.03
C GLU A 261 -7.28 1.90 22.66
N ARG A 262 -6.09 1.39 23.00
CA ARG A 262 -5.01 2.19 23.60
C ARG A 262 -4.44 3.25 22.64
N ASN A 263 -4.30 2.93 21.35
CA ASN A 263 -3.66 3.85 20.39
C ASN A 263 -4.55 5.00 19.95
N LYS A 264 -5.87 4.83 19.92
CA LYS A 264 -6.77 5.94 19.58
C LYS A 264 -6.78 7.01 20.68
N SER A 265 -6.70 6.61 21.95
CA SER A 265 -6.53 7.51 23.10
C SER A 265 -5.31 8.44 22.92
N LYS A 266 -4.20 7.94 22.37
CA LYS A 266 -2.99 8.74 22.05
C LYS A 266 -3.12 9.63 20.81
N LYS A 267 -3.88 9.22 19.78
CA LYS A 267 -4.11 10.08 18.59
C LYS A 267 -5.01 11.27 18.89
N THR A 268 -5.98 11.10 19.79
CA THR A 268 -6.85 12.19 20.27
C THR A 268 -6.05 13.25 21.01
N SER A 269 -5.03 12.87 21.79
CA SER A 269 -4.16 13.83 22.52
C SER A 269 -3.19 14.60 21.62
N LEU A 270 -2.89 14.09 20.42
CA LEU A 270 -2.03 14.77 19.43
C LEU A 270 -2.81 15.82 18.60
N HIS A 271 -4.12 15.64 18.43
CA HIS A 271 -4.97 16.62 17.76
C HIS A 271 -5.31 17.83 18.64
N THR A 272 -5.30 17.68 19.97
CA THR A 272 -5.52 18.77 20.94
C THR A 272 -4.31 19.71 21.05
N GLY A 273 -3.07 19.22 20.91
CA GLY A 273 -1.86 20.06 21.05
C GLY A 273 -1.62 21.08 19.93
N LEU A 274 -2.32 20.95 18.80
CA LEU A 274 -2.26 21.91 17.67
C LEU A 274 -3.13 23.15 17.89
N GLY A 275 -4.19 23.04 18.71
CA GLY A 275 -5.06 24.17 19.08
C GLY A 275 -4.36 25.09 20.07
N HIS A 276 -3.89 24.53 21.18
CA HIS A 276 -3.31 25.29 22.29
C HIS A 276 -2.07 26.12 21.94
N GLY A 277 -1.18 25.63 21.07
CA GLY A 277 0.00 26.39 20.64
C GLY A 277 -0.33 27.61 19.75
N ALA A 278 -1.40 27.53 18.95
CA ALA A 278 -1.88 28.69 18.18
C ALA A 278 -2.64 29.66 19.09
N GLU A 279 -3.36 29.15 20.10
CA GLU A 279 -4.09 29.92 21.10
C GLU A 279 -3.16 30.80 21.96
N ASP A 280 -2.05 30.24 22.48
CA ASP A 280 -1.07 30.99 23.29
C ASP A 280 -0.38 32.11 22.50
N PHE A 281 -0.17 31.91 21.20
CA PHE A 281 0.42 32.90 20.30
C PHE A 281 -0.47 34.13 20.11
N PHE A 282 -1.78 33.93 19.93
CA PHE A 282 -2.72 35.03 19.80
C PHE A 282 -2.84 35.80 21.12
N GLN A 283 -2.87 35.11 22.26
CA GLN A 283 -2.87 35.75 23.58
C GLN A 283 -1.66 36.67 23.77
N LEU A 284 -0.45 36.19 23.49
CA LEU A 284 0.78 36.97 23.68
C LEU A 284 0.91 38.14 22.69
N SER A 285 0.45 37.97 21.45
CA SER A 285 0.42 39.06 20.46
C SER A 285 -0.53 40.15 20.93
N THR A 286 -1.67 39.78 21.51
CA THR A 286 -2.65 40.70 22.09
C THR A 286 -2.11 41.39 23.35
N ASP A 287 -1.43 40.67 24.23
CA ASP A 287 -0.83 41.23 25.45
C ASP A 287 0.27 42.27 25.12
N ALA A 288 1.09 42.00 24.10
CA ALA A 288 2.06 42.97 23.57
C ALA A 288 1.36 44.21 22.98
N MET A 289 0.28 44.02 22.21
CA MET A 289 -0.51 45.14 21.67
C MET A 289 -1.18 45.99 22.76
N CYS A 290 -1.60 45.38 23.87
CA CYS A 290 -2.14 46.11 25.03
C CYS A 290 -1.04 46.88 25.77
N SER A 291 0.15 46.28 25.91
CA SER A 291 1.30 46.91 26.59
C SER A 291 1.85 48.12 25.84
N ASP A 292 1.80 48.10 24.51
CA ASP A 292 2.23 49.21 23.65
C ASP A 292 1.16 50.32 23.48
N GLY A 293 0.07 50.26 24.24
CA GLY A 293 -1.01 51.28 24.21
C GLY A 293 -1.81 51.31 22.91
N VAL A 294 -1.66 50.28 22.07
CA VAL A 294 -2.45 50.12 20.83
C VAL A 294 -3.89 49.71 21.17
N PHE A 295 -4.06 48.96 22.26
CA PHE A 295 -5.35 48.60 22.86
C PHE A 295 -5.37 48.98 24.35
N GLY A 296 -6.48 49.53 24.84
CA GLY A 296 -6.58 49.99 26.23
C GLY A 296 -7.27 48.97 27.12
N ILE A 297 -6.53 48.18 27.91
CA ILE A 297 -7.10 47.38 28.99
C ILE A 297 -6.61 47.96 30.33
N PRO A 298 -7.49 48.52 31.18
CA PRO A 298 -7.09 48.93 32.51
C PRO A 298 -6.99 47.68 33.42
N GLU A 299 -5.76 47.38 33.85
CA GLU A 299 -5.40 46.47 34.97
C GLU A 299 -5.86 45.00 34.89
N PRO A 300 -5.17 44.13 34.13
CA PRO A 300 -5.26 42.69 34.35
C PRO A 300 -4.40 42.26 35.56
N TRP A 301 -4.93 41.45 36.49
CA TRP A 301 -4.15 40.77 37.53
C TRP A 301 -4.24 39.25 37.43
N TRP A 302 -3.16 38.59 37.85
CA TRP A 302 -2.93 37.15 37.78
C TRP A 302 -2.84 36.59 39.19
N GLU A 303 -3.58 35.51 39.49
CA GLU A 303 -3.38 34.80 40.76
C GLU A 303 -2.62 33.49 40.54
N TYR A 304 -1.62 33.29 41.39
CA TYR A 304 -0.78 32.11 41.48
C TYR A 304 -1.34 31.20 42.57
N THR A 305 -1.67 29.95 42.23
CA THR A 305 -2.01 28.94 43.24
C THR A 305 -1.23 27.65 43.02
N ILE A 306 -0.81 27.05 44.14
CA ILE A 306 -0.21 25.72 44.19
C ILE A 306 -1.30 24.75 44.65
N SER A 307 -1.59 23.71 43.87
CA SER A 307 -2.54 22.66 44.28
C SER A 307 -2.01 21.88 45.50
N GLN A 308 -2.88 21.14 46.20
CA GLN A 308 -2.45 20.22 47.27
C GLN A 308 -1.46 19.13 46.78
N SER A 309 -1.33 18.94 45.45
CA SER A 309 -0.35 18.07 44.81
C SER A 309 0.95 18.77 44.38
N GLY A 310 1.11 20.07 44.66
CA GLY A 310 2.36 20.82 44.42
C GLY A 310 2.49 21.51 43.05
N GLU A 311 1.46 21.52 42.19
CA GLU A 311 1.55 22.14 40.86
C GLU A 311 1.11 23.62 40.85
N LYS A 312 1.90 24.46 40.18
CA LYS A 312 1.67 25.90 40.01
C LYS A 312 0.71 26.18 38.85
N ARG A 313 -0.38 26.94 39.08
CA ARG A 313 -1.30 27.42 38.02
C ARG A 313 -1.54 28.93 38.11
N TYR A 314 -1.68 29.58 36.96
CA TYR A 314 -1.97 31.00 36.82
C TYR A 314 -3.35 31.19 36.19
N ASN A 315 -4.25 31.94 36.85
CA ASN A 315 -5.60 32.22 36.38
C ASN A 315 -5.92 33.72 36.44
N VAL A 316 -6.77 34.22 35.53
CA VAL A 316 -7.27 35.62 35.47
C VAL A 316 -8.79 35.63 35.69
N ARG A 317 -9.34 36.18 36.78
CA ARG A 317 -10.81 36.24 37.05
C ARG A 317 -11.30 37.35 38.02
N LYS A 318 -12.62 37.69 37.98
CA LYS A 318 -13.39 38.41 39.04
C LYS A 318 -14.66 37.60 39.46
N ARG A 319 -15.09 37.66 40.74
CA ARG A 319 -16.09 36.80 41.48
C ARG A 319 -17.57 36.95 41.05
N ARG A 320 -18.43 35.90 41.01
CA ARG A 320 -19.24 35.21 42.08
C ARG A 320 -20.04 34.01 41.46
N ARG A 321 -20.76 33.10 42.16
CA ARG A 321 -20.63 32.43 43.49
C ARG A 321 -21.72 31.33 43.65
N ASP A 322 -21.86 30.33 42.76
CA ASP A 322 -23.04 29.43 42.85
C ASP A 322 -23.05 28.03 42.16
N ASP A 323 -22.09 27.58 41.33
CA ASP A 323 -22.15 26.17 40.85
C ASP A 323 -20.78 25.52 40.51
N PRO A 324 -20.32 24.51 41.28
CA PRO A 324 -19.09 23.76 41.00
C PRO A 324 -19.27 22.50 40.12
N ARG A 325 -20.42 22.28 39.46
CA ARG A 325 -20.68 21.05 38.67
C ARG A 325 -21.05 21.25 37.20
N ARG A 326 -21.04 22.47 36.67
CA ARG A 326 -21.26 22.73 35.22
C ARG A 326 -19.95 23.08 34.51
N ILE A 327 -19.53 22.19 33.62
CA ILE A 327 -18.51 22.46 32.59
C ILE A 327 -19.27 23.10 31.42
N HIS A 328 -19.15 24.41 31.24
CA HIS A 328 -19.43 25.02 29.96
C HIS A 328 -18.13 25.07 29.16
N GLU A 329 -18.15 24.36 28.03
CA GLU A 329 -17.16 24.47 26.95
C GLU A 329 -17.14 25.93 26.47
N PHE A 330 -16.07 26.63 26.80
CA PHE A 330 -15.71 27.91 26.20
C PHE A 330 -14.24 27.82 25.83
N ASP A 331 -13.94 27.64 24.54
CA ASP A 331 -12.61 27.94 24.03
C ASP A 331 -12.49 29.47 23.82
N ARG A 332 -12.53 30.17 24.97
CA ARG A 332 -12.07 31.54 25.31
C ARG A 332 -12.65 32.74 24.51
N VAL A 333 -13.34 33.64 25.21
CA VAL A 333 -13.76 34.99 24.76
C VAL A 333 -12.74 36.01 25.24
N LEU A 334 -12.22 36.87 24.34
CA LEU A 334 -11.30 37.95 24.71
C LEU A 334 -12.07 39.28 24.86
N HIS A 335 -11.91 39.97 26.00
CA HIS A 335 -12.54 41.27 26.23
C HIS A 335 -11.52 42.37 25.94
N CYS A 336 -11.74 43.17 24.91
CA CYS A 336 -10.82 44.25 24.53
C CYS A 336 -11.59 45.47 24.04
N PRO A 337 -11.76 46.54 24.84
CA PRO A 337 -12.45 47.74 24.39
C PRO A 337 -11.58 48.45 23.33
N LEU A 338 -12.11 48.59 22.13
CA LEU A 338 -11.46 49.35 21.05
C LEU A 338 -11.96 50.80 21.06
N MET A 339 -11.05 51.76 20.92
CA MET A 339 -11.37 53.06 20.33
C MET A 339 -11.02 53.04 18.84
N PRO A 340 -11.99 53.02 17.92
CA PRO A 340 -11.68 53.09 16.50
C PRO A 340 -11.12 54.46 16.11
N PHE A 341 -10.10 54.48 15.24
CA PHE A 341 -9.64 55.66 14.51
C PHE A 341 -10.77 56.14 13.57
N SER A 342 -11.77 56.87 14.08
CA SER A 342 -12.55 57.93 13.38
C SER A 342 -14.01 58.12 13.83
N THR A 343 -14.48 57.64 14.99
CA THR A 343 -15.83 58.02 15.46
C THR A 343 -15.81 58.50 16.90
N LYS A 344 -16.25 59.75 17.11
CA LYS A 344 -16.32 60.47 18.40
C LYS A 344 -17.20 59.83 19.48
N ASN A 345 -17.80 58.66 19.23
CA ASN A 345 -18.60 57.94 20.23
C ASN A 345 -17.96 56.59 20.54
N VAL A 346 -17.46 56.48 21.77
CA VAL A 346 -16.88 55.26 22.33
C VAL A 346 -18.00 54.24 22.55
N LYS A 347 -17.88 53.07 21.95
CA LYS A 347 -18.66 51.88 22.32
C LYS A 347 -17.69 50.78 22.69
N ASP A 348 -17.88 50.14 23.83
CA ASP A 348 -17.13 48.95 24.24
C ASP A 348 -17.40 47.83 23.23
N ILE A 349 -16.44 47.58 22.34
CA ILE A 349 -16.45 46.44 21.44
C ILE A 349 -15.75 45.29 22.15
N ILE A 350 -16.32 44.09 22.14
CA ILE A 350 -15.66 42.86 22.62
C ILE A 350 -15.29 42.02 21.39
N LEU A 351 -14.11 41.40 21.38
CA LEU A 351 -13.57 40.65 20.24
C LEU A 351 -13.45 39.17 20.57
N VAL A 352 -14.13 38.32 19.82
CA VAL A 352 -14.06 36.85 20.00
C VAL A 352 -13.19 36.27 18.91
N PHE A 353 -12.14 35.52 19.27
CA PHE A 353 -11.20 34.90 18.33
C PHE A 353 -11.41 33.39 18.26
N GLU A 354 -11.50 32.83 17.05
CA GLU A 354 -11.37 31.39 16.81
C GLU A 354 -10.49 31.16 15.58
N ALA A 355 -9.35 30.46 15.76
CA ALA A 355 -8.43 30.14 14.68
C ALA A 355 -8.42 28.62 14.40
N LYS A 356 -9.01 28.18 13.29
CA LYS A 356 -9.03 26.75 12.90
C LYS A 356 -8.40 26.51 11.53
N TYR A 357 -7.39 25.63 11.50
CA TYR A 357 -6.73 25.15 10.28
C TYR A 357 -7.39 23.85 9.78
N ARG A 358 -8.57 23.94 9.16
CA ARG A 358 -9.15 22.83 8.38
C ARG A 358 -9.01 23.08 6.88
N ARG A 359 -8.76 22.01 6.11
CA ARG A 359 -8.56 22.07 4.64
C ARG A 359 -9.83 22.40 3.84
N ARG A 360 -11.03 22.28 4.42
CA ARG A 360 -12.32 22.77 3.87
C ARG A 360 -13.32 22.95 5.01
N MET A 361 -14.03 24.08 5.02
CA MET A 361 -15.15 24.36 5.93
C MET A 361 -16.39 24.63 5.06
N ASP A 362 -17.50 23.94 5.34
CA ASP A 362 -18.75 24.05 4.57
C ASP A 362 -19.73 25.05 5.22
N LYS A 363 -20.83 25.32 4.52
CA LYS A 363 -21.86 26.27 4.95
C LYS A 363 -22.49 25.88 6.29
N GLU A 364 -22.80 24.60 6.48
CA GLU A 364 -23.46 24.07 7.67
C GLU A 364 -22.59 24.25 8.93
N TYR A 365 -21.28 24.09 8.79
CA TYR A 365 -20.31 24.40 9.84
C TYR A 365 -20.33 25.89 10.23
N TRP A 366 -20.33 26.80 9.25
CA TRP A 366 -20.35 28.24 9.52
C TRP A 366 -21.68 28.72 10.11
N ASP A 367 -22.80 28.20 9.63
CA ASP A 367 -24.13 28.48 10.17
C ASP A 367 -24.20 28.04 11.64
N THR A 368 -23.66 26.87 11.96
CA THR A 368 -23.57 26.35 13.34
C THR A 368 -22.65 27.21 14.21
N PHE A 369 -21.49 27.61 13.71
CA PHE A 369 -20.53 28.43 14.43
C PHE A 369 -21.08 29.84 14.74
N ILE A 370 -21.66 30.51 13.74
CA ILE A 370 -22.28 31.82 13.91
C ILE A 370 -23.51 31.75 14.81
N THR A 371 -24.32 30.69 14.71
CA THR A 371 -25.46 30.45 15.61
C THR A 371 -24.98 30.22 17.05
N LYS A 372 -23.88 29.47 17.24
CA LYS A 372 -23.24 29.33 18.56
C LYS A 372 -22.79 30.67 19.10
N LEU A 373 -22.10 31.50 18.32
CA LEU A 373 -21.71 32.85 18.73
C LEU A 373 -22.93 33.72 19.07
N LYS A 374 -23.98 33.74 18.25
CA LYS A 374 -25.22 34.48 18.52
C LYS A 374 -25.90 34.03 19.83
N ASN A 375 -26.00 32.72 20.06
CA ASN A 375 -26.61 32.14 21.27
C ASN A 375 -25.74 32.30 22.53
N THR A 376 -24.43 32.51 22.37
CA THR A 376 -23.50 32.75 23.48
C THR A 376 -23.78 34.09 24.18
N TYR A 377 -24.43 35.03 23.49
CA TYR A 377 -24.62 36.40 23.97
C TYR A 377 -26.09 36.78 24.25
N GLU A 378 -27.01 35.81 24.24
CA GLU A 378 -28.32 35.93 24.92
C GLU A 378 -28.24 35.62 26.42
N PHE A 379 -27.04 35.66 27.02
CA PHE A 379 -26.91 35.65 28.48
C PHE A 379 -27.17 37.05 29.04
N GLY A 380 -28.46 37.36 29.20
CA GLY A 380 -28.92 38.67 29.67
C GLY A 380 -30.40 38.92 29.43
N THR A 381 -31.27 37.96 29.70
CA THR A 381 -32.70 38.22 29.88
C THR A 381 -33.16 37.57 31.19
N ASN A 382 -32.96 38.31 32.28
CA ASN A 382 -33.95 38.54 33.34
C ASN A 382 -33.36 39.26 34.57
N ASP A 383 -32.04 39.29 34.74
CA ASP A 383 -31.41 39.79 35.98
C ASP A 383 -30.55 41.06 35.82
N GLY A 384 -30.88 41.92 34.85
CA GLY A 384 -30.34 43.30 34.82
C GLY A 384 -28.85 43.44 34.47
N LEU A 385 -28.23 42.47 33.82
CA LEU A 385 -26.85 42.60 33.31
C LEU A 385 -26.80 43.27 31.92
N VAL A 386 -25.81 44.15 31.75
CA VAL A 386 -25.60 45.00 30.57
C VAL A 386 -25.35 44.15 29.31
N LYS A 387 -26.13 44.39 28.24
CA LYS A 387 -25.82 43.85 26.90
C LYS A 387 -24.52 44.47 26.39
N PHE A 388 -23.49 43.67 26.18
CA PHE A 388 -22.26 44.12 25.53
C PHE A 388 -22.43 44.13 24.00
N ASN A 389 -22.00 45.22 23.35
CA ASN A 389 -21.95 45.30 21.87
C ASN A 389 -20.67 44.60 21.36
N VAL A 390 -20.75 43.28 21.21
CA VAL A 390 -19.62 42.44 20.76
C VAL A 390 -19.62 42.33 19.23
N VAL A 391 -18.46 42.48 18.58
CA VAL A 391 -18.31 42.26 17.13
C VAL A 391 -17.29 41.12 16.91
N PRO A 392 -17.70 39.94 16.40
CA PRO A 392 -16.80 38.81 16.24
C PRO A 392 -15.79 39.07 15.12
N VAL A 393 -14.48 38.82 15.33
CA VAL A 393 -13.43 39.03 14.33
C VAL A 393 -12.83 37.69 13.90
N VAL A 394 -12.89 37.38 12.61
CA VAL A 394 -12.43 36.09 12.06
C VAL A 394 -11.20 36.30 11.18
N VAL A 395 -10.11 35.60 11.49
CA VAL A 395 -8.88 35.64 10.68
C VAL A 395 -8.92 34.55 9.60
N LEU A 396 -8.98 34.94 8.32
CA LEU A 396 -9.07 33.99 7.20
C LEU A 396 -7.81 33.99 6.33
N SER A 397 -7.45 32.83 5.79
CA SER A 397 -6.44 32.75 4.72
C SER A 397 -6.98 33.34 3.40
N TRP A 398 -6.14 33.45 2.37
CA TRP A 398 -6.57 33.88 1.03
C TRP A 398 -7.74 33.05 0.46
N GLN A 399 -7.87 31.78 0.88
CA GLN A 399 -8.97 30.89 0.49
C GLN A 399 -10.33 31.32 1.06
N GLY A 400 -10.37 32.21 2.07
CA GLY A 400 -11.61 32.83 2.54
C GLY A 400 -12.29 33.75 1.53
N ARG A 401 -11.64 33.98 0.37
CA ARG A 401 -12.22 34.68 -0.79
C ARG A 401 -12.96 33.75 -1.75
N GLU A 402 -12.95 32.43 -1.51
CA GLU A 402 -13.71 31.47 -2.30
C GLU A 402 -15.23 31.71 -2.12
N ASP A 403 -15.97 31.60 -3.22
CA ASP A 403 -17.41 31.78 -3.24
C ASP A 403 -18.12 30.57 -2.63
N ILE A 404 -19.03 30.85 -1.72
CA ILE A 404 -20.03 29.91 -1.22
C ILE A 404 -21.40 30.24 -1.81
N THR A 405 -22.25 29.23 -1.94
CA THR A 405 -23.61 29.40 -2.45
C THR A 405 -24.57 29.58 -1.27
N VAL A 406 -25.27 30.71 -1.24
CA VAL A 406 -26.22 31.07 -0.19
C VAL A 406 -27.56 31.43 -0.86
N GLY A 407 -28.51 30.49 -0.81
CA GLY A 407 -29.71 30.57 -1.66
C GLY A 407 -29.31 30.50 -3.14
N ASP A 408 -29.86 31.40 -3.96
CA ASP A 408 -29.56 31.48 -5.41
C ASP A 408 -28.37 32.37 -5.75
N LYS A 409 -27.65 32.90 -4.75
CA LYS A 409 -26.52 33.83 -4.94
C LYS A 409 -25.20 33.21 -4.52
N LYS A 410 -24.14 33.49 -5.29
CA LYS A 410 -22.76 33.23 -4.89
C LYS A 410 -22.20 34.44 -4.16
N VAL A 411 -21.69 34.22 -2.95
CA VAL A 411 -21.05 35.24 -2.12
C VAL A 411 -19.76 34.67 -1.56
N SER A 412 -18.70 35.47 -1.45
CA SER A 412 -17.46 34.99 -0.82
C SER A 412 -17.70 34.68 0.65
N LEU A 413 -16.98 33.68 1.18
CA LEU A 413 -17.08 33.30 2.58
C LEU A 413 -16.84 34.49 3.53
N ALA A 414 -15.84 35.32 3.22
CA ALA A 414 -15.59 36.55 3.97
C ALA A 414 -16.81 37.49 3.96
N LYS A 415 -17.43 37.71 2.79
CA LYS A 415 -18.60 38.57 2.66
C LYS A 415 -19.81 38.00 3.40
N TYR A 416 -19.96 36.67 3.39
CA TYR A 416 -20.99 35.99 4.14
C TYR A 416 -20.86 36.21 5.65
N ILE A 417 -19.64 36.07 6.20
CA ILE A 417 -19.35 36.33 7.62
C ILE A 417 -19.63 37.80 7.98
N THR A 418 -19.24 38.74 7.11
CA THR A 418 -19.56 40.17 7.30
C THR A 418 -21.06 40.46 7.26
N MET A 419 -21.80 39.81 6.37
CA MET A 419 -23.26 39.93 6.30
C MET A 419 -23.95 39.39 7.57
N GLN A 420 -23.29 38.50 8.34
CA GLN A 420 -23.78 37.99 9.62
C GLN A 420 -23.38 38.86 10.83
N GLY A 421 -22.74 40.01 10.60
CA GLY A 421 -22.35 40.96 11.65
C GLY A 421 -20.94 40.76 12.22
N GLY A 422 -20.11 39.90 11.62
CA GLY A 422 -18.70 39.73 11.98
C GLY A 422 -17.75 40.61 11.17
N LEU A 423 -16.54 40.82 11.67
CA LEU A 423 -15.42 41.40 10.94
C LEU A 423 -14.50 40.28 10.44
N VAL A 424 -13.90 40.49 9.27
CA VAL A 424 -12.95 39.53 8.69
C VAL A 424 -11.61 40.24 8.54
N LEU A 425 -10.56 39.61 9.05
CA LEU A 425 -9.19 40.04 8.87
C LEU A 425 -8.47 38.98 8.02
N PHE A 426 -7.87 39.34 6.89
CA PHE A 426 -7.10 38.35 6.14
C PHE A 426 -5.73 38.14 6.77
N LEU A 427 -5.24 36.90 6.74
CA LEU A 427 -3.94 36.52 7.29
C LEU A 427 -2.81 37.39 6.72
N THR A 428 -2.89 37.75 5.43
CA THR A 428 -1.92 38.63 4.76
C THR A 428 -1.96 40.07 5.27
N GLU A 429 -3.11 40.56 5.71
CA GLU A 429 -3.27 41.89 6.29
C GLU A 429 -2.71 41.91 7.71
N PHE A 430 -2.98 40.84 8.46
CA PHE A 430 -2.40 40.63 9.78
C PHE A 430 -0.86 40.50 9.74
N GLU A 431 -0.32 39.74 8.79
CA GLU A 431 1.14 39.62 8.54
C GLU A 431 1.77 40.98 8.21
N ARG A 432 1.11 41.80 7.39
CA ARG A 432 1.58 43.14 7.02
C ARG A 432 1.59 44.07 8.23
N TYR A 433 0.52 44.06 9.01
CA TYR A 433 0.41 44.84 10.23
C TYR A 433 1.53 44.48 11.22
N LEU A 434 1.73 43.19 11.49
CA LEU A 434 2.78 42.75 12.40
C LEU A 434 4.17 43.11 11.86
N LYS A 435 4.38 43.08 10.54
CA LYS A 435 5.62 43.55 9.91
C LYS A 435 5.87 45.04 10.14
N GLU A 436 4.84 45.87 10.07
CA GLU A 436 4.96 47.31 10.34
C GLU A 436 5.32 47.57 11.81
N LYS A 437 4.77 46.79 12.75
CA LYS A 437 5.03 46.95 14.19
C LYS A 437 6.35 46.37 14.66
N THR A 438 6.70 45.18 14.19
CA THR A 438 7.92 44.47 14.60
C THR A 438 9.13 44.80 13.73
N GLY A 439 8.91 45.44 12.57
CA GLY A 439 9.93 45.65 11.52
C GLY A 439 10.29 44.37 10.75
N GLN A 440 9.76 43.20 11.11
CA GLN A 440 10.13 41.91 10.54
C GLN A 440 9.04 41.34 9.62
N SER A 441 9.43 40.84 8.44
CA SER A 441 8.47 40.21 7.54
C SER A 441 8.04 38.84 8.07
N ILE A 442 6.78 38.74 8.49
CA ILE A 442 6.18 37.53 9.06
C ILE A 442 5.42 36.78 7.98
N TYR A 443 5.61 35.47 7.93
CA TYR A 443 4.88 34.60 6.99
C TYR A 443 4.48 33.30 7.71
N PHE A 444 3.25 33.29 8.21
CA PHE A 444 2.74 32.27 9.11
C PHE A 444 2.84 30.88 8.52
N LYS A 445 2.43 30.72 7.25
CA LYS A 445 2.48 29.41 6.56
C LYS A 445 3.89 28.81 6.55
N LYS A 446 4.94 29.63 6.45
CA LYS A 446 6.34 29.18 6.49
C LYS A 446 6.77 28.87 7.92
N MET A 447 6.39 29.69 8.89
CA MET A 447 6.71 29.48 10.30
C MET A 447 6.08 28.18 10.84
N PHE A 448 4.81 27.92 10.53
CA PHE A 448 4.16 26.64 10.86
C PHE A 448 4.84 25.46 10.15
N LYS A 449 5.16 25.59 8.85
CA LYS A 449 5.87 24.53 8.11
C LYS A 449 7.29 24.26 8.67
N GLU A 450 7.98 25.28 9.16
CA GLU A 450 9.26 25.17 9.87
C GLU A 450 9.10 24.56 11.26
N TRP A 451 7.94 24.78 11.90
CA TRP A 451 7.61 24.14 13.17
C TRP A 451 7.40 22.63 13.04
N PHE A 452 6.54 22.20 12.11
CA PHE A 452 6.12 20.80 11.95
C PHE A 452 7.14 19.88 11.25
N ARG A 453 8.41 20.29 11.18
CA ARG A 453 9.51 19.46 10.63
C ARG A 453 10.17 18.55 11.67
N GLY A 454 9.80 18.61 12.95
CA GLY A 454 10.35 17.78 14.02
C GLY A 454 9.35 17.49 15.15
N ILE A 455 9.72 16.62 16.09
CA ILE A 455 8.94 16.30 17.30
C ILE A 455 9.14 17.43 18.32
N ARG A 456 8.08 18.16 18.69
CA ARG A 456 8.17 19.33 19.58
C ARG A 456 6.96 19.41 20.51
N GLU A 457 7.16 19.91 21.73
CA GLU A 457 6.10 20.11 22.73
C GLU A 457 5.40 21.46 22.58
N GLU A 458 4.14 21.53 23.01
CA GLU A 458 3.26 22.70 22.93
C GLU A 458 3.87 23.99 23.53
N LYS A 459 4.46 23.91 24.74
CA LYS A 459 5.11 25.05 25.42
C LYS A 459 6.30 25.64 24.66
N THR A 460 6.96 24.83 23.84
CA THR A 460 8.14 25.26 23.08
C THR A 460 7.78 25.99 21.79
N PHE A 461 6.55 25.78 21.27
CA PHE A 461 6.04 26.48 20.10
C PHE A 461 5.79 27.95 20.38
N THR A 462 5.16 28.23 21.51
CA THR A 462 4.85 29.58 21.98
C THR A 462 6.11 30.44 22.06
N GLN A 463 7.18 29.93 22.69
CA GLN A 463 8.45 30.66 22.79
C GLN A 463 9.16 30.82 21.43
N TYR A 464 9.10 29.84 20.54
CA TYR A 464 9.63 29.96 19.17
C TYR A 464 8.94 31.08 18.38
N MET A 465 7.62 31.20 18.54
CA MET A 465 6.85 32.25 17.89
C MET A 465 7.15 33.64 18.47
N ILE A 466 7.30 33.77 19.80
CA ILE A 466 7.73 35.02 20.46
C ILE A 466 9.10 35.46 19.93
N ASP A 467 10.08 34.56 19.91
CA ASP A 467 11.44 34.87 19.46
C ASP A 467 11.45 35.22 17.95
N CYS A 468 10.55 34.64 17.14
CA CYS A 468 10.39 35.01 15.73
C CYS A 468 9.81 36.41 15.51
N LEU A 469 8.99 36.91 16.44
CA LEU A 469 8.35 38.22 16.31
C LEU A 469 9.19 39.34 16.94
N PHE A 470 9.76 39.07 18.11
CA PHE A 470 10.34 40.10 18.98
C PHE A 470 11.84 39.87 19.27
N GLY A 471 12.42 38.74 18.85
CA GLY A 471 13.79 38.35 19.21
C GLY A 471 14.92 39.02 18.44
N GLY A 472 14.64 40.02 17.58
CA GLY A 472 15.63 40.76 16.79
C GLY A 472 16.34 39.97 15.67
N VAL A 473 16.56 38.66 15.86
CA VAL A 473 17.11 37.69 14.90
C VAL A 473 16.17 36.50 14.84
N ARG A 474 15.81 36.07 13.62
CA ARG A 474 14.91 34.93 13.42
C ARG A 474 15.48 33.66 14.08
N PRO A 475 14.80 33.08 15.07
CA PRO A 475 15.35 31.99 15.86
C PRO A 475 15.41 30.70 15.03
N ASN A 476 16.45 29.90 15.27
CA ASN A 476 16.56 28.57 14.68
C ASN A 476 15.50 27.66 15.34
N PRO A 477 14.59 27.02 14.58
CA PRO A 477 13.59 26.10 15.15
C PRO A 477 14.21 24.97 15.98
N GLY A 478 15.45 24.58 15.68
CA GLY A 478 16.21 23.57 16.44
C GLY A 478 16.63 24.00 17.85
N LYS A 479 16.55 25.30 18.20
CA LYS A 479 16.76 25.80 19.57
C LYS A 479 15.69 25.28 20.54
N TYR A 480 14.52 24.91 20.01
CA TYR A 480 13.34 24.47 20.77
C TYR A 480 13.09 22.97 20.60
N GLU A 481 14.03 22.25 19.99
CA GLU A 481 13.99 20.79 19.90
C GLU A 481 14.41 20.17 21.23
N ILE A 482 13.71 19.11 21.64
CA ILE A 482 14.15 18.26 22.73
C ILE A 482 15.49 17.67 22.31
N LYS A 483 16.54 17.82 23.13
CA LYS A 483 17.86 17.27 22.84
C LYS A 483 17.81 15.75 22.84
N VAL A 484 17.51 15.17 21.68
CA VAL A 484 18.01 13.87 21.26
C VAL A 484 19.18 14.15 20.32
N VAL A 485 20.33 13.61 20.68
CA VAL A 485 21.59 13.91 20.00
C VAL A 485 21.61 13.20 18.65
N GLU A 486 21.47 13.93 17.55
CA GLU A 486 21.89 13.46 16.22
C GLU A 486 22.63 14.53 15.41
N LYS A 487 23.75 14.11 14.81
CA LYS A 487 24.67 14.89 13.98
C LYS A 487 24.18 14.95 12.52
N LYS A 488 24.37 16.13 11.93
CA LYS A 488 23.98 16.62 10.59
C LYS A 488 24.15 15.64 9.40
N GLU A 489 23.08 15.47 8.62
CA GLU A 489 23.12 14.93 7.25
C GLU A 489 23.40 16.00 6.18
N LYS A 490 24.19 15.62 5.16
CA LYS A 490 24.33 16.33 3.88
C LYS A 490 23.23 15.85 2.90
N LYS A 491 22.68 16.80 2.14
CA LYS A 491 21.62 16.65 1.12
C LYS A 491 21.74 15.37 0.26
N THR A 492 20.72 14.51 0.30
CA THR A 492 20.53 13.40 -0.64
C THR A 492 19.20 13.50 -1.41
N LYS A 493 19.25 13.09 -2.69
CA LYS A 493 18.14 13.03 -3.66
C LYS A 493 16.89 12.32 -3.11
N GLU A 494 15.74 12.71 -3.62
CA GLU A 494 14.42 12.14 -3.30
C GLU A 494 14.40 10.61 -3.50
N PRO A 495 13.75 9.85 -2.60
CA PRO A 495 13.67 8.39 -2.69
C PRO A 495 12.76 7.97 -3.87
N THR A 496 13.17 6.90 -4.56
CA THR A 496 12.43 6.29 -5.67
C THR A 496 11.18 5.58 -5.13
N THR A 497 9.99 5.95 -5.61
CA THR A 497 8.68 5.42 -5.13
C THR A 497 8.14 4.25 -5.95
N SER A 498 8.81 3.85 -7.03
CA SER A 498 8.38 2.73 -7.87
C SER A 498 9.53 1.84 -8.31
N ILE A 499 9.33 0.52 -8.30
CA ILE A 499 10.26 -0.47 -8.83
C ILE A 499 9.78 -0.93 -10.20
N ALA A 500 10.65 -0.80 -11.21
CA ALA A 500 10.50 -1.45 -12.50
C ALA A 500 11.23 -2.80 -12.47
N VAL A 501 10.50 -3.91 -12.50
CA VAL A 501 11.10 -5.26 -12.50
C VAL A 501 11.97 -5.44 -13.74
N GLY A 502 13.15 -6.04 -13.56
CA GLY A 502 14.19 -6.14 -14.59
C GLY A 502 15.23 -5.02 -14.55
N ASN A 503 14.96 -3.91 -13.84
CA ASN A 503 15.93 -2.82 -13.62
C ASN A 503 16.51 -2.89 -12.21
N PHE A 504 17.83 -2.80 -12.11
CA PHE A 504 18.54 -2.80 -10.82
C PHE A 504 18.04 -1.70 -9.89
N VAL A 505 17.68 -2.09 -8.66
CA VAL A 505 17.30 -1.19 -7.57
C VAL A 505 18.49 -1.02 -6.64
N GLN A 506 18.89 0.23 -6.39
CA GLN A 506 19.99 0.52 -5.48
C GLN A 506 19.71 -0.07 -4.08
N PRO A 507 20.60 -0.92 -3.53
CA PRO A 507 20.34 -1.61 -2.28
C PRO A 507 20.37 -0.67 -1.08
N MET A 508 19.47 -0.88 -0.12
CA MET A 508 19.53 -0.26 1.20
C MET A 508 20.77 -0.76 1.96
N LEU A 509 21.53 0.14 2.59
CA LEU A 509 22.80 -0.17 3.26
C LEU A 509 22.67 0.01 4.78
N CYS A 510 23.40 -0.80 5.54
CA CYS A 510 23.40 -0.72 7.00
C CYS A 510 24.37 0.35 7.54
N GLN A 511 24.01 0.97 8.66
CA GLN A 511 24.96 1.61 9.58
C GLN A 511 25.59 0.58 10.53
N GLU A 512 26.61 0.99 11.27
CA GLU A 512 27.25 0.13 12.28
C GLU A 512 26.49 0.24 13.62
N TYR A 513 26.33 -0.87 14.32
CA TYR A 513 25.76 -0.92 15.67
C TYR A 513 26.89 -0.91 16.71
N PHE A 514 26.85 0.06 17.62
CA PHE A 514 27.86 0.27 18.66
C PHE A 514 27.36 -0.09 20.08
N GLY A 515 26.28 -0.87 20.20
CA GLY A 515 25.73 -1.27 21.51
C GLY A 515 24.74 -0.27 22.13
N THR A 516 24.15 0.61 21.33
CA THR A 516 23.07 1.53 21.77
C THR A 516 21.78 0.78 22.13
N SER A 517 20.94 1.31 23.00
CA SER A 517 19.64 0.72 23.35
C SER A 517 18.78 0.44 22.10
N ILE A 518 18.19 -0.77 22.03
CA ILE A 518 17.14 -1.09 21.06
C ILE A 518 15.81 -0.60 21.63
N GLU A 519 15.43 0.64 21.34
CA GLU A 519 14.21 1.25 21.92
C GLU A 519 12.92 0.87 21.18
N LYS A 520 13.05 0.28 19.99
CA LYS A 520 11.94 -0.07 19.11
C LYS A 520 11.98 -1.54 18.72
N PRO A 521 10.82 -2.19 18.51
CA PRO A 521 10.75 -3.57 18.06
C PRO A 521 11.62 -3.78 16.81
N SER A 522 12.55 -4.72 16.89
CA SER A 522 13.54 -4.95 15.84
C SER A 522 13.72 -6.45 15.60
N PHE A 523 14.22 -6.79 14.43
CA PHE A 523 14.58 -8.16 14.08
C PHE A 523 16.08 -8.25 13.86
N LEU A 524 16.69 -9.27 14.44
CA LEU A 524 18.08 -9.63 14.25
C LEU A 524 18.17 -10.76 13.23
N GLU A 525 19.08 -10.64 12.27
CA GLU A 525 19.37 -11.64 11.24
C GLU A 525 20.87 -11.95 11.20
N PRO A 526 21.27 -13.20 10.91
CA PRO A 526 22.67 -13.51 10.65
C PRO A 526 23.21 -12.70 9.48
N LYS A 527 24.37 -12.08 9.66
CA LYS A 527 25.09 -11.43 8.58
C LYS A 527 25.88 -12.47 7.81
N ILE A 528 25.40 -12.78 6.62
CA ILE A 528 26.04 -13.74 5.71
C ILE A 528 27.29 -13.11 5.08
N ASP A 529 28.37 -13.91 4.98
CA ASP A 529 29.58 -13.57 4.24
C ASP A 529 29.47 -14.11 2.80
N GLY A 530 29.00 -13.27 1.89
CA GLY A 530 28.78 -13.66 0.50
C GLY A 530 28.78 -12.47 -0.45
N ILE A 531 28.12 -12.66 -1.59
CA ILE A 531 27.90 -11.59 -2.58
C ILE A 531 26.42 -11.22 -2.57
N ARG A 532 26.12 -10.00 -2.11
CA ARG A 532 24.76 -9.47 -2.21
C ARG A 532 24.22 -9.56 -3.64
N CYS A 533 23.05 -10.16 -3.77
CA CYS A 533 22.42 -10.52 -5.02
C CYS A 533 20.93 -10.14 -4.98
N GLN A 534 20.52 -9.27 -5.90
CA GLN A 534 19.14 -8.87 -6.10
C GLN A 534 18.57 -9.61 -7.31
N ILE A 535 17.50 -10.38 -7.13
CA ILE A 535 16.92 -11.22 -8.19
C ILE A 535 15.58 -10.64 -8.63
N HIS A 536 15.43 -10.40 -9.93
CA HIS A 536 14.23 -9.90 -10.58
C HIS A 536 13.61 -11.02 -11.42
N CYS A 537 12.34 -11.31 -11.18
CA CYS A 537 11.58 -12.32 -11.90
C CYS A 537 10.36 -11.65 -12.50
N LYS A 538 10.15 -11.78 -13.82
CA LYS A 538 8.94 -11.32 -14.50
C LYS A 538 8.80 -11.99 -15.86
N ASP A 539 7.58 -12.38 -16.23
CA ASP A 539 7.23 -12.91 -17.56
C ASP A 539 8.13 -14.08 -18.02
N GLY A 540 8.55 -14.94 -17.09
CA GLY A 540 9.45 -16.06 -17.38
C GLY A 540 10.94 -15.70 -17.41
N GLU A 541 11.30 -14.41 -17.42
CA GLU A 541 12.69 -13.96 -17.33
C GLU A 541 13.15 -13.81 -15.89
N VAL A 542 14.37 -14.28 -15.61
CA VAL A 542 15.04 -14.13 -14.31
C VAL A 542 16.39 -13.45 -14.51
N LYS A 543 16.57 -12.29 -13.89
CA LYS A 543 17.83 -11.53 -13.90
C LYS A 543 18.33 -11.34 -12.48
N ALA A 544 19.64 -11.48 -12.27
CA ALA A 544 20.25 -11.26 -10.98
C ALA A 544 21.35 -10.19 -11.08
N PHE A 545 21.37 -9.28 -10.10
CA PHE A 545 22.32 -8.18 -10.04
C PHE A 545 23.10 -8.24 -8.74
N SER A 546 24.41 -8.01 -8.84
CA SER A 546 25.28 -7.77 -7.69
C SER A 546 24.96 -6.43 -7.00
N ARG A 547 25.56 -6.20 -5.84
CA ARG A 547 25.51 -4.92 -5.12
C ARG A 547 25.75 -3.67 -5.98
N ARG A 548 26.54 -3.76 -7.06
CA ARG A 548 26.88 -2.62 -7.93
C ARG A 548 26.06 -2.61 -9.23
N GLY A 549 25.03 -3.45 -9.34
CA GLY A 549 24.20 -3.57 -10.54
C GLY A 549 24.84 -4.38 -11.67
N LYS A 550 25.97 -5.08 -11.44
CA LYS A 550 26.53 -6.00 -12.43
C LYS A 550 25.76 -7.30 -12.45
N ASP A 551 25.52 -7.85 -13.63
CA ASP A 551 24.83 -9.14 -13.79
C ASP A 551 25.57 -10.28 -13.07
N ILE A 552 24.79 -11.13 -12.41
CA ILE A 552 25.23 -12.38 -11.81
C ILE A 552 24.59 -13.53 -12.60
N LYS A 553 25.41 -14.47 -13.06
CA LYS A 553 24.90 -15.69 -13.70
C LYS A 553 24.27 -16.60 -12.64
N LEU A 554 23.02 -16.99 -12.89
CA LEU A 554 22.30 -17.98 -12.10
C LEU A 554 22.42 -19.36 -12.74
N LYS A 555 22.41 -20.42 -11.92
CA LYS A 555 22.26 -21.79 -12.43
C LYS A 555 20.86 -22.01 -12.97
N GLN A 556 20.72 -22.90 -13.94
CA GLN A 556 19.44 -23.19 -14.59
C GLN A 556 18.37 -23.65 -13.60
N GLU A 557 18.74 -24.47 -12.60
CA GLU A 557 17.85 -24.94 -11.54
C GLU A 557 17.20 -23.79 -10.74
N VAL A 558 17.96 -22.72 -10.47
CA VAL A 558 17.45 -21.53 -9.78
C VAL A 558 16.51 -20.74 -10.69
N ILE A 559 16.85 -20.62 -11.98
CA ILE A 559 16.00 -19.97 -12.98
C ILE A 559 14.68 -20.72 -13.13
N ASP A 560 14.70 -22.06 -13.17
CA ASP A 560 13.51 -22.88 -13.38
C ASP A 560 12.50 -22.78 -12.24
N VAL A 561 12.97 -22.59 -11.01
CA VAL A 561 12.11 -22.28 -9.87
C VAL A 561 11.58 -20.85 -9.98
N LEU A 562 12.46 -19.89 -10.24
CA LEU A 562 12.15 -18.47 -10.13
C LEU A 562 11.40 -17.87 -11.34
N LYS A 563 11.41 -18.52 -12.51
CA LYS A 563 10.73 -18.05 -13.73
C LYS A 563 9.21 -17.90 -13.59
N ASN A 564 8.62 -18.62 -12.64
CA ASN A 564 7.17 -18.57 -12.37
C ASN A 564 6.77 -17.42 -11.42
N PHE A 565 7.72 -16.59 -11.01
CA PHE A 565 7.48 -15.48 -10.09
C PHE A 565 7.44 -14.15 -10.82
N GLU A 566 6.61 -13.26 -10.28
CA GLU A 566 6.67 -11.83 -10.56
C GLU A 566 7.11 -11.11 -9.28
N ALA A 567 8.42 -10.97 -9.08
CA ALA A 567 8.99 -10.56 -7.79
C ALA A 567 10.37 -9.91 -7.92
N VAL A 568 10.76 -9.12 -6.91
CA VAL A 568 12.14 -8.66 -6.72
C VAL A 568 12.59 -9.03 -5.31
N PHE A 569 13.55 -9.96 -5.22
CA PHE A 569 14.13 -10.45 -3.97
C PHE A 569 15.49 -9.78 -3.71
N ASP A 570 15.80 -9.49 -2.44
CA ASP A 570 17.13 -9.04 -1.99
C ASP A 570 17.71 -10.09 -1.04
N GLY A 571 18.97 -10.44 -1.27
CA GLY A 571 19.60 -11.58 -0.61
C GLY A 571 21.12 -11.59 -0.76
N GLU A 572 21.74 -12.64 -0.24
CA GLU A 572 23.18 -12.91 -0.32
C GLU A 572 23.42 -14.25 -1.02
N LYS A 573 24.32 -14.28 -2.02
CA LYS A 573 24.77 -15.52 -2.67
C LYS A 573 26.03 -16.02 -1.98
N VAL A 574 26.01 -17.26 -1.50
CA VAL A 574 27.18 -17.98 -0.95
C VAL A 574 27.38 -19.24 -1.76
N ALA A 575 28.54 -19.37 -2.39
CA ALA A 575 28.76 -20.39 -3.43
C ALA A 575 27.58 -20.35 -4.42
N ASP A 576 26.75 -21.40 -4.50
CA ASP A 576 25.58 -21.47 -5.39
C ASP A 576 24.22 -21.39 -4.68
N THR A 577 24.21 -21.11 -3.37
CA THR A 577 22.98 -20.94 -2.60
C THR A 577 22.64 -19.46 -2.44
N PHE A 578 21.37 -19.13 -2.66
CA PHE A 578 20.80 -17.80 -2.49
C PHE A 578 20.08 -17.69 -1.15
N HIS A 579 20.57 -16.83 -0.28
CA HIS A 579 19.99 -16.57 1.03
C HIS A 579 19.20 -15.26 1.03
N LEU A 580 17.88 -15.35 0.95
CA LEU A 580 16.99 -14.20 0.81
C LEU A 580 16.67 -13.58 2.17
N PHE A 581 16.74 -12.25 2.27
CA PHE A 581 16.44 -11.52 3.50
C PHE A 581 15.40 -10.40 3.35
N ASP A 582 15.07 -9.95 2.14
CA ASP A 582 13.99 -8.97 1.90
C ASP A 582 13.25 -9.22 0.57
N LEU A 583 12.06 -8.64 0.44
CA LEU A 583 11.21 -8.68 -0.74
C LEU A 583 10.79 -7.24 -1.09
N LEU A 584 11.16 -6.78 -2.27
CA LEU A 584 10.99 -5.38 -2.68
C LEU A 584 9.76 -5.18 -3.59
N TYR A 585 9.38 -6.23 -4.32
CA TYR A 585 8.28 -6.23 -5.27
C TYR A 585 7.62 -7.61 -5.32
N TYR A 586 6.30 -7.66 -5.47
CA TYR A 586 5.56 -8.90 -5.66
C TYR A 586 4.25 -8.67 -6.43
N LYS A 587 4.01 -9.45 -7.48
CA LYS A 587 2.77 -9.51 -8.28
C LYS A 587 2.16 -8.15 -8.61
N GLY A 588 2.82 -7.35 -9.44
CA GLY A 588 2.32 -6.03 -9.83
C GLY A 588 2.60 -4.90 -8.82
N LYS A 589 2.97 -5.20 -7.56
CA LYS A 589 3.03 -4.21 -6.47
C LYS A 589 4.46 -4.05 -5.93
N THR A 590 4.92 -2.80 -5.88
CA THR A 590 6.12 -2.43 -5.10
C THR A 590 5.75 -2.43 -3.62
N VAL A 591 6.60 -3.03 -2.77
CA VAL A 591 6.35 -3.14 -1.32
C VAL A 591 7.38 -2.41 -0.45
N ILE A 592 8.30 -1.65 -1.05
CA ILE A 592 9.37 -0.91 -0.34
C ILE A 592 8.84 0.09 0.70
N GLU A 593 7.65 0.66 0.49
CA GLU A 593 7.01 1.58 1.43
C GLU A 593 6.34 0.87 2.62
N LYS A 594 6.26 -0.48 2.59
CA LYS A 594 5.71 -1.25 3.70
C LYS A 594 6.78 -1.45 4.79
N PRO A 595 6.38 -1.52 6.07
CA PRO A 595 7.26 -1.91 7.17
C PRO A 595 8.08 -3.18 6.88
N TYR A 596 9.30 -3.24 7.40
CA TYR A 596 10.21 -4.37 7.26
C TYR A 596 9.56 -5.68 7.67
N ALA A 597 8.88 -5.69 8.82
CA ALA A 597 8.15 -6.85 9.32
C ALA A 597 7.20 -7.43 8.26
N HIS A 598 6.46 -6.56 7.56
CA HIS A 598 5.50 -7.00 6.54
C HIS A 598 6.19 -7.56 5.29
N ARG A 599 7.24 -6.88 4.78
CA ARG A 599 8.01 -7.38 3.61
C ARG A 599 8.62 -8.74 3.91
N ARG A 600 9.11 -8.89 5.13
CA ARG A 600 9.73 -10.10 5.64
C ARG A 600 8.72 -11.24 5.84
N ASP A 601 7.54 -10.98 6.37
CA ASP A 601 6.45 -11.96 6.46
C ASP A 601 6.03 -12.47 5.06
N PHE A 602 6.00 -11.58 4.05
CA PHE A 602 5.74 -12.00 2.67
C PHE A 602 6.83 -12.94 2.15
N LEU A 603 8.10 -12.57 2.36
CA LEU A 603 9.23 -13.39 1.94
C LEU A 603 9.19 -14.78 2.59
N GLU A 604 8.92 -14.88 3.89
CA GLU A 604 8.86 -16.15 4.61
C GLU A 604 7.72 -17.05 4.11
N ARG A 605 6.57 -16.47 3.76
CA ARG A 605 5.44 -17.24 3.19
C ARG A 605 5.74 -17.75 1.79
N VAL A 606 6.37 -16.91 0.96
CA VAL A 606 6.86 -17.32 -0.36
C VAL A 606 7.89 -18.43 -0.19
N GLY A 607 8.82 -18.27 0.74
CA GLY A 607 9.83 -19.26 1.08
C GLY A 607 9.25 -20.60 1.52
N LYS A 608 8.34 -20.59 2.50
CA LYS A 608 7.68 -21.81 2.97
C LYS A 608 6.92 -22.52 1.86
N LYS A 609 6.17 -21.77 1.04
CA LYS A 609 5.34 -22.37 0.00
C LYS A 609 6.13 -22.95 -1.17
N TYR A 610 7.24 -22.31 -1.55
CA TYR A 610 7.89 -22.60 -2.82
C TYR A 610 9.37 -22.95 -2.72
N PHE A 611 10.06 -22.58 -1.63
CA PHE A 611 11.50 -22.80 -1.44
C PHE A 611 11.81 -23.80 -0.32
N GLU A 612 10.81 -24.27 0.43
CA GLU A 612 10.99 -25.28 1.46
C GLU A 612 11.51 -26.59 0.85
N GLY A 613 12.58 -27.13 1.43
CA GLY A 613 13.28 -28.31 0.92
C GLY A 613 14.28 -28.05 -0.23
N LEU A 614 14.45 -26.79 -0.66
CA LEU A 614 15.42 -26.44 -1.70
C LEU A 614 16.78 -26.05 -1.10
N ASP A 615 17.87 -26.63 -1.61
CA ASP A 615 19.22 -26.30 -1.14
C ASP A 615 19.80 -25.04 -1.80
N MET A 616 19.33 -24.69 -2.99
CA MET A 616 19.83 -23.56 -3.76
C MET A 616 19.17 -22.22 -3.40
N ILE A 617 18.02 -22.20 -2.72
CA ILE A 617 17.35 -20.98 -2.24
C ILE A 617 16.92 -21.19 -0.79
N LYS A 618 17.45 -20.38 0.12
CA LYS A 618 17.16 -20.41 1.54
C LYS A 618 16.68 -19.04 2.00
N ILE A 619 15.79 -19.02 2.98
CA ILE A 619 15.40 -17.78 3.65
C ILE A 619 16.30 -17.58 4.87
N VAL A 620 16.93 -16.41 4.99
CA VAL A 620 17.76 -16.06 6.16
C VAL A 620 16.89 -16.08 7.42
N PRO A 621 17.23 -16.79 8.51
CA PRO A 621 16.41 -16.77 9.72
C PRO A 621 16.43 -15.38 10.39
N ARG A 622 15.36 -15.05 11.12
CA ARG A 622 15.28 -13.81 11.91
C ARG A 622 14.83 -14.12 13.33
N PHE A 623 15.22 -13.25 14.26
CA PHE A 623 14.90 -13.33 15.68
C PHE A 623 14.38 -11.97 16.15
N GLU A 624 13.27 -11.94 16.88
CA GLU A 624 12.79 -10.70 17.49
C GLU A 624 13.71 -10.30 18.64
N VAL A 625 14.09 -9.02 18.70
CA VAL A 625 14.91 -8.45 19.78
C VAL A 625 14.29 -7.16 20.28
N ARG A 626 14.35 -6.95 21.61
CA ARG A 626 13.72 -5.82 22.30
C ARG A 626 14.67 -4.99 23.14
N ASP A 627 15.88 -5.48 23.36
CA ASP A 627 16.92 -4.80 24.14
C ASP A 627 18.32 -5.20 23.64
N SER A 628 19.34 -4.53 24.18
CA SER A 628 20.74 -4.75 23.83
C SER A 628 21.28 -6.10 24.32
N ASP A 629 20.78 -6.63 25.43
CA ASP A 629 21.31 -7.85 26.04
C ASP A 629 20.96 -9.07 25.19
N GLN A 630 19.71 -9.13 24.70
CA GLN A 630 19.26 -10.12 23.73
C GLN A 630 20.09 -10.08 22.43
N VAL A 631 20.46 -8.88 21.98
CA VAL A 631 21.30 -8.72 20.79
C VAL A 631 22.69 -9.30 21.00
N GLU A 632 23.33 -9.04 22.15
CA GLU A 632 24.66 -9.59 22.45
C GLU A 632 24.64 -11.12 22.61
N GLU A 633 23.62 -11.67 23.27
CA GLU A 633 23.46 -13.11 23.44
C GLU A 633 23.29 -13.83 22.09
N LEU A 634 22.37 -13.33 21.25
CA LEU A 634 22.15 -13.87 19.91
C LEU A 634 23.35 -13.67 18.99
N MET A 635 24.09 -12.56 19.14
CA MET A 635 25.31 -12.34 18.37
C MET A 635 26.35 -13.43 18.64
N LYS A 636 26.56 -13.81 19.91
CA LYS A 636 27.51 -14.87 20.28
C LYS A 636 27.14 -16.19 19.62
N SER A 637 25.86 -16.60 19.67
CA SER A 637 25.41 -17.86 19.09
C SER A 637 25.47 -17.87 17.55
N ILE A 638 25.14 -16.75 16.90
CA ILE A 638 25.21 -16.60 15.45
C ILE A 638 26.65 -16.62 14.95
N VAL A 639 27.55 -15.89 15.61
CA VAL A 639 28.97 -15.89 15.24
C VAL A 639 29.57 -17.28 15.45
N LYS A 640 29.23 -17.97 16.55
CA LYS A 640 29.63 -19.37 16.78
C LYS A 640 29.13 -20.32 15.69
N SER A 641 28.00 -20.01 15.07
CA SER A 641 27.46 -20.77 13.92
C SER A 641 28.16 -20.46 12.58
N GLY A 642 29.25 -19.70 12.60
CA GLY A 642 30.09 -19.40 11.43
C GLY A 642 29.65 -18.19 10.59
N TYR A 643 28.67 -17.41 11.05
CA TYR A 643 28.24 -16.19 10.35
C TYR A 643 29.18 -15.00 10.64
N GLU A 644 29.25 -14.04 9.72
CA GLU A 644 30.17 -12.88 9.82
C GLU A 644 29.82 -11.91 10.97
N GLY A 645 28.62 -12.02 11.50
CA GLY A 645 28.05 -11.13 12.49
C GLY A 645 26.53 -11.11 12.39
N ILE A 646 25.94 -9.96 12.71
CA ILE A 646 24.49 -9.76 12.73
C ILE A 646 24.07 -8.50 11.97
N VAL A 647 22.82 -8.48 11.52
CA VAL A 647 22.12 -7.30 11.01
C VAL A 647 20.85 -7.12 11.84
N ILE A 648 20.66 -5.94 12.41
CA ILE A 648 19.47 -5.57 13.19
C ILE A 648 18.63 -4.63 12.31
N LYS A 649 17.35 -4.92 12.19
CA LYS A 649 16.42 -4.17 11.32
C LYS A 649 15.20 -3.75 12.12
N GLU A 650 14.93 -2.45 12.19
CA GLU A 650 13.74 -1.92 12.86
C GLU A 650 12.47 -2.43 12.16
N ALA A 651 11.55 -3.04 12.92
CA ALA A 651 10.38 -3.74 12.38
C ALA A 651 9.46 -2.83 11.54
N ALA A 652 9.31 -1.56 11.95
CA ALA A 652 8.45 -0.57 11.32
C ALA A 652 9.10 0.12 10.09
N SER A 653 10.38 -0.16 9.80
CA SER A 653 11.14 0.60 8.80
C SER A 653 10.75 0.31 7.35
N VAL A 654 10.69 1.35 6.53
CA VAL A 654 10.57 1.22 5.07
C VAL A 654 11.92 0.86 4.43
N TYR A 655 11.90 0.36 3.20
CA TYR A 655 13.13 0.10 2.45
C TYR A 655 13.62 1.39 1.77
N GLU A 656 14.76 1.90 2.22
CA GLU A 656 15.35 3.13 1.70
C GLU A 656 16.38 2.82 0.61
N ALA A 657 15.91 2.66 -0.63
CA ALA A 657 16.76 2.32 -1.78
C ALA A 657 17.96 3.27 -1.92
N GLY A 658 19.16 2.71 -1.96
CA GLY A 658 20.43 3.42 -2.11
C GLY A 658 20.89 4.24 -0.89
N ARG A 659 20.12 4.25 0.22
CA ARG A 659 20.50 4.98 1.43
C ARG A 659 21.22 4.08 2.43
N ARG A 660 22.11 4.70 3.20
CA ARG A 660 22.68 4.08 4.40
C ARG A 660 21.78 4.41 5.59
N SER A 661 20.90 3.49 5.90
CA SER A 661 19.81 3.70 6.84
C SER A 661 20.22 3.47 8.28
N SER A 662 19.75 4.31 9.20
CA SER A 662 19.81 4.08 10.64
C SER A 662 18.85 2.97 11.10
N PHE A 663 17.87 2.59 10.28
CA PHE A 663 16.96 1.49 10.59
C PHE A 663 17.59 0.10 10.43
N TRP A 664 18.66 0.00 9.65
CA TRP A 664 19.40 -1.24 9.42
C TRP A 664 20.79 -1.07 10.00
N LEU A 665 21.05 -1.75 11.10
CA LEU A 665 22.32 -1.72 11.79
C LEU A 665 23.03 -3.04 11.57
N LYS A 666 24.36 -3.05 11.53
CA LYS A 666 25.15 -4.28 11.48
C LYS A 666 26.15 -4.27 12.63
N LYS A 667 26.38 -5.42 13.23
CA LYS A 667 27.47 -5.63 14.18
C LYS A 667 28.29 -6.83 13.73
N LYS A 668 29.60 -6.68 13.77
CA LYS A 668 30.55 -7.77 13.56
C LYS A 668 31.37 -7.93 14.84
N PRO A 669 31.84 -9.13 15.18
CA PRO A 669 32.76 -9.28 16.29
C PRO A 669 33.98 -8.37 16.05
N GLN A 670 34.25 -7.51 17.02
CA GLN A 670 35.43 -6.65 17.03
C GLN A 670 36.46 -7.32 17.94
N ARG A 671 37.62 -7.62 17.38
CA ARG A 671 38.77 -8.15 18.13
C ARG A 671 39.82 -7.07 18.20
N THR A 672 40.44 -6.87 19.34
CA THR A 672 41.59 -5.97 19.48
C THR A 672 42.87 -6.78 19.46
N VAL A 673 43.92 -6.17 18.92
CA VAL A 673 45.29 -6.70 18.94
C VAL A 673 46.25 -5.55 19.08
N ASP A 674 47.21 -5.68 19.97
CA ASP A 674 48.29 -4.72 20.15
C ASP A 674 49.46 -5.12 19.27
N LEU A 675 49.85 -4.23 18.35
CA LEU A 675 51.00 -4.39 17.47
C LEU A 675 51.96 -3.22 17.62
N PHE A 676 53.24 -3.44 17.38
CA PHE A 676 54.24 -2.38 17.40
C PHE A 676 54.62 -1.93 15.98
N VAL A 677 55.01 -0.66 15.88
CA VAL A 677 55.50 -0.06 14.65
C VAL A 677 56.95 -0.49 14.40
N VAL A 678 57.21 -1.15 13.26
CA VAL A 678 58.58 -1.53 12.84
C VAL A 678 59.20 -0.56 11.85
N SER A 679 58.39 0.09 11.02
CA SER A 679 58.88 1.08 10.05
C SER A 679 57.81 2.13 9.76
N VAL A 680 58.26 3.33 9.42
CA VAL A 680 57.39 4.47 9.08
C VAL A 680 57.95 5.19 7.88
N GLU A 681 57.16 5.25 6.81
CA GLU A 681 57.53 5.89 5.56
C GLU A 681 56.50 6.95 5.17
N LYS A 682 56.95 8.04 4.56
CA LYS A 682 56.05 9.04 3.98
C LYS A 682 55.83 8.74 2.50
N ASP A 683 54.60 8.39 2.13
CA ASP A 683 54.17 8.22 0.74
C ASP A 683 53.66 9.55 0.19
N GLU A 684 54.52 10.24 -0.55
CA GLU A 684 54.22 11.56 -1.15
C GLU A 684 53.04 11.52 -2.13
N LYS A 685 52.65 10.34 -2.64
CA LYS A 685 51.48 10.19 -3.51
C LYS A 685 50.16 10.22 -2.73
N ARG A 686 50.20 10.07 -1.39
CA ARG A 686 49.02 10.05 -0.53
C ARG A 686 48.84 11.38 0.20
N THR A 687 48.03 12.27 -0.35
CA THR A 687 47.83 13.61 0.22
C THR A 687 47.02 13.63 1.53
N GLN A 688 46.09 12.69 1.74
CA GLN A 688 45.23 12.68 2.94
C GLN A 688 45.77 11.85 4.11
N LYS A 689 46.58 10.81 3.83
CA LYS A 689 47.15 9.90 4.84
C LYS A 689 48.57 9.50 4.41
N PRO A 690 49.53 10.44 4.52
CA PRO A 690 50.85 10.29 3.91
C PRO A 690 51.75 9.30 4.66
N TRP A 691 51.53 9.05 5.95
CA TRP A 691 52.42 8.20 6.73
C TRP A 691 51.95 6.74 6.67
N VAL A 692 52.82 5.85 6.21
CA VAL A 692 52.61 4.40 6.12
C VAL A 692 53.44 3.72 7.19
N HIS A 693 52.78 3.03 8.10
CA HIS A 693 53.38 2.28 9.20
C HIS A 693 53.31 0.79 8.90
N GLU A 694 54.41 0.07 9.04
CA GLU A 694 54.39 -1.39 9.10
C GLU A 694 54.21 -1.83 10.56
N LEU A 695 53.18 -2.64 10.81
CA LEU A 695 52.79 -3.07 12.14
C LEU A 695 53.07 -4.57 12.29
N ALA A 696 53.77 -4.92 13.37
CA ALA A 696 54.26 -6.27 13.63
C ALA A 696 53.80 -6.82 14.98
N CYS A 697 53.75 -8.14 15.05
CA CYS A 697 53.69 -8.93 16.28
C CYS A 697 54.98 -9.76 16.40
N TRP A 698 55.22 -10.34 17.57
CA TRP A 698 56.32 -11.29 17.75
C TRP A 698 55.95 -12.69 17.25
N ASP A 699 56.79 -13.27 16.40
CA ASP A 699 56.77 -14.69 16.03
C ASP A 699 58.12 -15.31 16.35
N LYS A 700 58.15 -16.20 17.35
CA LYS A 700 59.38 -16.89 17.82
C LYS A 700 60.58 -15.95 18.04
N GLY A 701 60.31 -14.79 18.65
CA GLY A 701 61.33 -13.78 18.96
C GLY A 701 61.71 -12.84 17.79
N ASN A 702 61.09 -12.99 16.61
CA ASN A 702 61.31 -12.11 15.47
C ASN A 702 60.06 -11.25 15.19
N PRO A 703 60.23 -9.98 14.77
CA PRO A 703 59.11 -9.14 14.35
C PRO A 703 58.52 -9.66 13.03
N MET A 704 57.22 -9.97 13.02
CA MET A 704 56.48 -10.35 11.81
C MET A 704 55.46 -9.28 11.45
N VAL A 705 55.62 -8.66 10.28
CA VAL A 705 54.67 -7.65 9.79
C VAL A 705 53.36 -8.29 9.37
N VAL A 706 52.28 -7.98 10.10
CA VAL A 706 50.94 -8.50 9.83
C VAL A 706 50.04 -7.49 9.13
N PHE A 707 50.40 -6.20 9.15
CA PHE A 707 49.59 -5.15 8.53
C PHE A 707 50.40 -3.91 8.11
N LYS A 708 49.92 -3.18 7.10
CA LYS A 708 50.42 -1.84 6.74
C LYS A 708 49.32 -0.82 6.94
N HIS A 709 49.54 0.17 7.80
CA HIS A 709 48.53 1.15 8.19
C HIS A 709 48.91 2.56 7.71
N SER A 710 48.04 3.19 6.92
CA SER A 710 48.24 4.59 6.51
C SER A 710 47.47 5.55 7.41
N THR A 711 48.13 6.58 7.93
CA THR A 711 47.60 7.57 8.88
C THR A 711 47.92 9.00 8.45
N THR A 712 47.21 9.95 9.05
CA THR A 712 47.51 11.39 8.97
C THR A 712 48.70 11.78 9.84
N GLU A 713 48.85 11.12 10.97
CA GLU A 713 49.88 11.39 11.97
C GLU A 713 51.03 10.38 11.86
N LYS A 714 52.22 10.83 12.20
CA LYS A 714 53.42 9.98 12.26
C LYS A 714 53.52 9.40 13.67
N HIS A 715 53.46 8.08 13.80
CA HIS A 715 53.78 7.37 15.04
C HIS A 715 55.27 7.02 15.06
N GLU A 716 55.83 6.82 16.25
CA GLU A 716 57.24 6.48 16.40
C GLU A 716 57.48 4.98 16.17
N VAL A 717 58.67 4.62 15.70
CA VAL A 717 59.11 3.21 15.69
C VAL A 717 59.10 2.71 17.13
N ASP A 718 58.77 1.44 17.31
CA ASP A 718 58.57 0.77 18.60
C ASP A 718 57.34 1.22 19.41
N SER A 719 56.60 2.24 18.98
CA SER A 719 55.30 2.58 19.58
C SER A 719 54.28 1.47 19.33
N VAL A 720 53.37 1.29 20.29
CA VAL A 720 52.32 0.26 20.23
C VAL A 720 50.99 0.89 19.80
N LEU A 721 50.33 0.24 18.85
CA LEU A 721 49.00 0.58 18.39
C LEU A 721 48.06 -0.59 18.65
N GLU A 722 46.98 -0.34 19.39
CA GLU A 722 45.85 -1.25 19.49
C GLU A 722 45.02 -1.15 18.21
N LEU A 723 44.80 -2.28 17.55
CA LEU A 723 44.05 -2.36 16.31
C LEU A 723 42.82 -3.20 16.49
N THR A 724 41.68 -2.69 16.01
CA THR A 724 40.49 -3.52 15.88
C THR A 724 40.46 -4.23 14.53
N PHE A 725 40.38 -5.57 14.53
CA PHE A 725 40.34 -6.40 13.31
C PHE A 725 39.19 -7.43 13.34
N ILE A 726 38.87 -8.00 12.16
CA ILE A 726 37.75 -8.96 12.00
C ILE A 726 38.24 -10.40 11.80
N GLY A 727 39.46 -10.64 11.34
CA GLY A 727 40.02 -11.99 11.19
C GLY A 727 41.39 -11.99 10.53
N LEU A 728 41.99 -13.17 10.38
CA LEU A 728 43.26 -13.35 9.69
C LEU A 728 43.04 -13.88 8.27
N THR A 729 43.97 -13.53 7.38
CA THR A 729 44.09 -14.17 6.07
C THR A 729 44.89 -15.48 6.22
N LYS A 730 44.85 -16.34 5.20
CA LYS A 730 45.66 -17.58 5.16
C LYS A 730 47.18 -17.34 5.36
N ASN A 731 47.64 -16.11 5.11
CA ASN A 731 49.05 -15.71 5.28
C ASN A 731 49.26 -14.89 6.57
N ASN A 732 48.41 -15.08 7.59
CA ASN A 732 48.48 -14.42 8.90
C ASN A 732 48.44 -12.88 8.87
N ARG A 733 47.90 -12.27 7.81
CA ARG A 733 47.68 -10.81 7.76
C ARG A 733 46.31 -10.45 8.32
N LEU A 734 46.22 -9.34 9.03
CA LEU A 734 44.96 -8.83 9.59
C LEU A 734 44.00 -8.36 8.48
N ARG A 735 42.70 -8.67 8.63
CA ARG A 735 41.62 -8.31 7.70
C ARG A 735 40.63 -7.32 8.33
N HIS A 736 40.19 -6.35 7.53
CA HIS A 736 39.16 -5.36 7.87
C HIS A 736 39.44 -4.54 9.14
N ILE A 737 40.66 -3.97 9.24
CA ILE A 737 41.03 -3.08 10.34
C ILE A 737 40.16 -1.81 10.33
N ARG A 738 39.72 -1.39 11.52
CA ARG A 738 38.84 -0.22 11.69
C ARG A 738 39.54 0.97 12.32
N GLU A 739 40.19 0.75 13.44
CA GLU A 739 40.79 1.79 14.27
C GLU A 739 42.17 1.34 14.71
N ALA A 740 43.08 2.31 14.82
CA ALA A 740 44.41 2.17 15.40
C ALA A 740 44.51 3.21 16.51
N ILE A 741 44.64 2.76 17.75
CA ILE A 741 44.68 3.61 18.94
C ILE A 741 46.08 3.50 19.55
N PRO A 742 46.82 4.61 19.71
CA PRO A 742 48.10 4.58 20.43
C PRO A 742 47.94 4.04 21.85
N ARG A 743 48.83 3.13 22.24
CA ARG A 743 48.91 2.54 23.58
C ARG A 743 50.18 3.01 24.26
N ASP A 744 50.10 4.21 24.83
CA ASP A 744 51.22 4.83 25.56
C ASP A 744 51.56 4.07 26.86
N ASP A 745 50.65 3.20 27.31
CA ASP A 745 50.79 2.34 28.47
C ASP A 745 51.51 1.01 28.19
N LYS A 746 51.90 0.73 26.94
CA LYS A 746 52.53 -0.53 26.54
C LYS A 746 53.84 -0.34 25.80
N THR A 747 54.77 -1.23 26.07
CA THR A 747 56.01 -1.37 25.29
C THR A 747 55.87 -2.41 24.18
N LYS A 748 56.78 -2.38 23.19
CA LYS A 748 56.80 -3.40 22.13
C LYS A 748 56.95 -4.84 22.63
N TYR A 749 57.41 -5.07 23.85
CA TYR A 749 57.55 -6.42 24.41
C TYR A 749 56.25 -6.95 25.03
N GLU A 750 55.26 -6.09 25.20
CA GLU A 750 53.94 -6.39 25.78
C GLU A 750 52.83 -6.48 24.73
N CYS A 751 53.22 -6.43 23.44
CA CYS A 751 52.31 -6.62 22.31
C CYS A 751 51.97 -8.10 22.11
N ASN A 752 50.90 -8.37 21.36
CA ASN A 752 50.48 -9.75 21.12
C ASN A 752 51.48 -10.50 20.24
N SER A 753 51.67 -11.80 20.51
CA SER A 753 52.42 -12.72 19.64
C SER A 753 51.54 -13.28 18.52
N LEU A 754 52.16 -13.86 17.48
CA LEU A 754 51.41 -14.56 16.43
C LEU A 754 50.52 -15.69 16.99
N ASP A 755 50.97 -16.38 18.03
CA ASP A 755 50.16 -17.43 18.66
C ASP A 755 48.96 -16.82 19.41
N ASP A 756 49.10 -15.64 20.01
CA ASP A 756 47.97 -14.92 20.58
C ASP A 756 46.98 -14.49 19.50
N LEU A 757 47.45 -14.00 18.36
CA LEU A 757 46.59 -13.67 17.20
C LEU A 757 45.80 -14.89 16.73
N LYS A 758 46.44 -16.07 16.65
CA LYS A 758 45.78 -17.33 16.27
C LYS A 758 44.80 -17.81 17.34
N LYS A 759 45.11 -17.66 18.63
CA LYS A 759 44.19 -17.97 19.73
C LYS A 759 42.97 -17.05 19.71
N ILE A 760 43.16 -15.76 19.49
CA ILE A 760 42.10 -14.75 19.34
C ILE A 760 41.20 -15.07 18.12
N GLU A 761 41.76 -15.68 17.07
CA GLU A 761 40.99 -16.17 15.93
C GLU A 761 40.23 -17.48 16.25
N ALA A 762 40.91 -18.45 16.88
CA ALA A 762 40.39 -19.78 17.19
C ALA A 762 39.29 -19.77 18.27
N SER A 763 39.32 -18.84 19.23
CA SER A 763 38.33 -18.71 20.30
C SER A 763 36.91 -18.35 19.82
N VAL A 764 36.71 -18.23 18.51
CA VAL A 764 35.42 -17.96 17.86
C VAL A 764 34.95 -19.16 17.01
N SER A 765 35.84 -20.12 16.75
CA SER A 765 35.52 -21.36 16.02
C SER A 765 35.17 -22.54 16.94
N GLU A 766 35.45 -22.47 18.25
CA GLU A 766 35.01 -23.41 19.29
C GLU A 766 33.68 -23.00 19.95
#